data_AF-A0A0F9RDK7-F1
#
_entry.id   AF-A0A0F9RDK7-F1
#
_cell.length_a   1.000
_cell.length_b   1.000
_cell.length_c   1.000
_cell.angle_alpha   90.00
_cell.angle_beta   90.00
_cell.angle_gamma   90.00
#
_symmetry.space_group_name_H-M   'P 1'
#
loop_
_entity.id
_entity.type
_entity.pdbx_description
1 polymer ?
#
loop_
_entity_poly.entity_id
_entity_poly.type
_entity_poly.pdbx_seq_one_letter_code
_entity_poly.pdbx_strand_id
1 'polypeptide(L)'
;MKDYHISRHNSFYSIGLSYQKADAETRGNFSLGKAAAEKLLMQAKEQGIDGLLVTSTCNRTELYGFAQHPFQLIKLLCDNTTGSVEQFQEVAYVYKNTDAIGHLFKVGTGLDSQILGDFEIISQLKQSFNRSKKFGLANHFIERLCNSVIQASKRIKNETEISSGATSVSFASVRYILENVPGVSDKNILLFGTGKIGRNTCENLIKHTKNNHITLVNRTKEKAERIAGKFDLTVKDYGDLQTEIRNSDVLIVATSAQSPTISKELIYTKKPLLILDLSIPKNVADDVSELDNVTVIHLDHLSQMTDKTLERRKEYVPHAEKIIAEVRHDFSKWLETRKFAPVIKALKKKLKTMKDEEMDYQSKKLADFNEQQADVISNRIIQKITKQFANHLKDDDVDSDMSLELIRSVFLIRIGTRDSQLALWQATTVKDALEILGHKAVLVPVKSTGDLILDKPLHELGITGIFTKTLDVAMLKGEIDLAVHSMKDVPTKLPHGIVQAAVLERGNVLDILAFKDNEEFLAEREATIATGSLRRKAQWLNRYPTHTVVDLRGNVNTRYEKLQTNDWNAAIFAGAGLERIGLEPENTIGLTWMVPAPAQGAIMVVAMENDEFVREACAQLNHESTEICTRQEREFLRILEGGCTAPIGALAYINKENEVNLKGVLLTVDGKKKLESEFSAPLGRHEFLGRDCANSILSRGGKLLMNEIHGATLDTNIFSTKDLTHDQLGLFKDSVRVKSEDFIKISPNRISAYELKKEKNNVILTSQNAVEALLKNVDGADLKFGNIYCVGRKTKRLVERHIGPVRHQEKYAEKLAEYLVEYMEGLEVTYFCSNLRLDTLPTILAQNNIKVNEIEAYKTKHAPRKVDESVTGVMFYSPSTVESYLLENTADKIAYCIGETTAAEARKHFTDVRVAKMPTVESVIELVNKGYK
;
A
#
# COMPACT_ATOMS: atom_id res chain seq x y z
N MET A 1 14.07 -12.67 -21.54
CA MET A 1 12.65 -12.79 -21.94
C MET A 1 11.71 -12.25 -20.86
N LYS A 2 11.92 -12.60 -19.58
CA LYS A 2 11.24 -11.99 -18.42
C LYS A 2 11.24 -10.45 -18.44
N ASP A 3 12.38 -9.84 -18.75
CA ASP A 3 12.58 -8.37 -18.64
C ASP A 3 11.88 -7.56 -19.74
N TYR A 4 11.37 -8.22 -20.79
CA TYR A 4 10.66 -7.55 -21.88
C TYR A 4 9.15 -7.46 -21.65
N HIS A 5 8.62 -8.10 -20.60
CA HIS A 5 7.19 -8.09 -20.24
C HIS A 5 6.23 -8.47 -21.39
N ILE A 6 6.64 -9.47 -22.18
CA ILE A 6 5.93 -9.89 -23.40
C ILE A 6 4.85 -10.94 -23.11
N SER A 7 5.13 -11.82 -22.17
CA SER A 7 4.33 -13.00 -21.83
C SER A 7 4.26 -13.14 -20.31
N ARG A 8 3.23 -13.84 -19.84
CA ARG A 8 3.12 -14.30 -18.44
C ARG A 8 4.17 -15.33 -18.05
N HIS A 9 4.90 -15.88 -19.02
CA HIS A 9 5.96 -16.86 -18.80
C HIS A 9 7.35 -16.28 -19.09
N ASN A 10 8.35 -16.81 -18.38
CA ASN A 10 9.66 -16.19 -18.30
C ASN A 10 10.58 -16.45 -19.50
N SER A 11 10.28 -17.48 -20.32
CA SER A 11 11.17 -17.96 -21.37
C SER A 11 10.40 -18.37 -22.62
N PHE A 12 11.01 -18.12 -23.77
CA PHE A 12 10.55 -18.59 -25.07
C PHE A 12 11.35 -19.83 -25.45
N TYR A 13 10.68 -20.92 -25.81
CA TYR A 13 11.31 -22.19 -26.13
C TYR A 13 10.99 -22.62 -27.56
N SER A 14 11.95 -23.32 -28.16
CA SER A 14 11.72 -24.17 -29.32
C SER A 14 12.03 -25.60 -28.90
N ILE A 15 11.02 -26.46 -28.96
CA ILE A 15 11.20 -27.89 -28.73
C ILE A 15 10.81 -28.64 -29.99
N GLY A 16 11.47 -29.75 -30.27
CA GLY A 16 11.07 -30.60 -31.38
C GLY A 16 12.09 -31.66 -31.72
N LEU A 17 11.75 -32.42 -32.76
CA LEU A 17 12.63 -33.40 -33.38
C LEU A 17 12.64 -33.16 -34.89
N SER A 18 13.73 -33.57 -35.55
CA SER A 18 13.91 -33.41 -36.98
C SER A 18 14.60 -34.63 -37.59
N TYR A 19 14.60 -34.71 -38.92
CA TYR A 19 15.27 -35.75 -39.70
C TYR A 19 16.78 -35.93 -39.38
N GLN A 20 17.43 -34.93 -38.77
CA GLN A 20 18.84 -35.01 -38.38
C GLN A 20 19.09 -35.91 -37.17
N LYS A 21 18.11 -36.03 -36.28
CA LYS A 21 18.25 -36.75 -35.00
C LYS A 21 17.29 -37.92 -34.82
N ALA A 22 16.25 -38.00 -35.64
CA ALA A 22 15.21 -39.02 -35.55
C ALA A 22 14.93 -39.59 -36.93
N ASP A 23 14.85 -40.93 -37.04
CA ASP A 23 14.42 -41.64 -38.24
C ASP A 23 12.93 -41.43 -38.53
N ALA A 24 12.44 -41.94 -39.68
CA ALA A 24 11.06 -41.74 -40.10
C ALA A 24 10.04 -42.36 -39.13
N GLU A 25 10.38 -43.48 -38.49
CA GLU A 25 9.51 -44.16 -37.53
C GLU A 25 9.33 -43.32 -36.26
N THR A 26 10.45 -42.89 -35.66
CA THR A 26 10.44 -42.02 -34.48
C THR A 26 9.75 -40.70 -34.77
N ARG A 27 9.99 -40.09 -35.94
CA ARG A 27 9.26 -38.88 -36.38
C ARG A 27 7.76 -39.12 -36.52
N GLY A 28 7.36 -40.30 -37.01
CA GLY A 28 5.97 -40.72 -37.12
C GLY A 28 5.24 -40.70 -35.78
N ASN A 29 5.89 -41.16 -34.72
CA ASN A 29 5.32 -41.20 -33.37
C ASN A 29 4.96 -39.82 -32.81
N PHE A 30 5.62 -38.77 -33.28
CA PHE A 30 5.38 -37.38 -32.87
C PHE A 30 4.71 -36.54 -33.98
N SER A 31 4.14 -37.17 -35.01
CA SER A 31 3.46 -36.47 -36.10
C SER A 31 2.12 -35.89 -35.63
N LEU A 32 1.86 -34.62 -35.92
CA LEU A 32 0.62 -33.94 -35.55
C LEU A 32 -0.26 -33.71 -36.78
N GLY A 33 -1.32 -34.50 -36.89
CA GLY A 33 -2.43 -34.20 -37.80
C GLY A 33 -3.13 -32.87 -37.46
N LYS A 34 -3.93 -32.35 -38.39
CA LYS A 34 -4.63 -31.06 -38.22
C LYS A 34 -5.49 -31.02 -36.94
N ALA A 35 -6.26 -32.08 -36.68
CA ALA A 35 -7.13 -32.17 -35.50
C ALA A 35 -6.32 -32.23 -34.19
N ALA A 36 -5.25 -33.04 -34.16
CA ALA A 36 -4.37 -33.16 -32.99
C ALA A 36 -3.67 -31.82 -32.67
N ALA A 37 -3.19 -31.11 -33.69
CA ALA A 37 -2.60 -29.78 -33.50
C ALA A 37 -3.61 -28.72 -33.01
N GLU A 38 -4.86 -28.77 -33.45
CA GLU A 38 -5.92 -27.89 -32.94
C GLU A 38 -6.28 -28.23 -31.48
N LYS A 39 -6.33 -29.52 -31.12
CA LYS A 39 -6.51 -29.99 -29.74
C LYS A 39 -5.36 -29.52 -28.82
N LEU A 40 -4.12 -29.66 -29.28
CA LEU A 40 -2.93 -29.20 -28.55
C LEU A 40 -2.99 -27.69 -28.27
N LEU A 41 -3.33 -26.88 -29.27
CA LEU A 41 -3.50 -25.43 -29.09
C LEU A 41 -4.63 -25.09 -28.10
N MET A 42 -5.73 -25.85 -28.10
CA MET A 42 -6.79 -25.67 -27.12
C MET A 42 -6.30 -25.95 -25.69
N GLN A 43 -5.61 -27.07 -25.48
CA GLN A 43 -5.03 -27.43 -24.18
C GLN A 43 -3.97 -26.42 -23.71
N ALA A 44 -3.13 -25.93 -24.61
CA ALA A 44 -2.14 -24.90 -24.30
C ALA A 44 -2.80 -23.62 -23.74
N LYS A 45 -3.92 -23.20 -24.35
CA LYS A 45 -4.70 -22.06 -23.88
C LYS A 45 -5.30 -22.28 -22.50
N GLU A 46 -5.83 -23.47 -22.23
CA GLU A 46 -6.37 -23.85 -20.91
C GLU A 46 -5.27 -23.85 -19.83
N GLN A 47 -4.05 -24.24 -20.20
CA GLN A 47 -2.88 -24.18 -19.31
C GLN A 47 -2.29 -22.77 -19.15
N GLY A 48 -2.91 -21.75 -19.75
CA GLY A 48 -2.52 -20.35 -19.60
C GLY A 48 -1.34 -19.90 -20.48
N ILE A 49 -0.92 -20.71 -21.45
CA ILE A 49 0.08 -20.32 -22.45
C ILE A 49 -0.52 -19.21 -23.32
N ASP A 50 0.23 -18.13 -23.54
CA ASP A 50 -0.23 -16.93 -24.26
C ASP A 50 0.49 -16.70 -25.60
N GLY A 51 1.40 -17.60 -25.97
CA GLY A 51 2.12 -17.56 -27.25
C GLY A 51 2.66 -18.93 -27.62
N LEU A 52 2.11 -19.56 -28.67
CA LEU A 52 2.52 -20.89 -29.13
C LEU A 52 2.30 -21.04 -30.65
N LEU A 53 3.30 -21.57 -31.34
CA LEU A 53 3.22 -22.05 -32.72
C LEU A 53 3.47 -23.55 -32.74
N VAL A 54 2.70 -24.27 -33.55
CA VAL A 54 2.84 -25.73 -33.72
C VAL A 54 3.08 -26.02 -35.19
N THR A 55 4.22 -26.62 -35.52
CA THR A 55 4.60 -26.96 -36.89
C THR A 55 4.93 -28.44 -36.96
N SER A 56 4.23 -29.18 -37.81
CA SER A 56 4.48 -30.61 -38.04
C SER A 56 4.47 -30.87 -39.54
N THR A 57 5.50 -31.57 -39.99
CA THR A 57 5.88 -31.77 -41.39
C THR A 57 6.46 -33.17 -41.55
N CYS A 58 6.75 -33.59 -42.78
CA CYS A 58 7.45 -34.86 -43.03
C CYS A 58 8.84 -34.93 -42.34
N ASN A 59 9.52 -33.80 -42.20
CA ASN A 59 10.91 -33.76 -41.74
C ASN A 59 11.10 -33.31 -40.29
N ARG A 60 10.05 -32.81 -39.63
CA ARG A 60 10.11 -32.26 -38.26
C ARG A 60 8.73 -32.07 -37.65
N THR A 61 8.66 -32.21 -36.33
CA THR A 61 7.58 -31.67 -35.49
C THR A 61 8.18 -30.79 -34.40
N GLU A 62 7.72 -29.54 -34.32
CA GLU A 62 8.26 -28.48 -33.49
C GLU A 62 7.16 -27.63 -32.85
N LEU A 63 7.38 -27.25 -31.59
CA LEU A 63 6.59 -26.26 -30.87
C LEU A 63 7.48 -25.06 -30.55
N TYR A 64 6.99 -23.85 -30.84
CA TYR A 64 7.65 -22.59 -30.51
C TYR A 64 6.75 -21.77 -29.63
N GLY A 65 7.07 -21.61 -28.35
CA GLY A 65 6.14 -20.96 -27.43
C GLY A 65 6.75 -20.51 -26.12
N PHE A 66 5.99 -19.66 -25.44
CA PHE A 66 6.30 -19.23 -24.08
C PHE A 66 5.88 -20.32 -23.08
N ALA A 67 6.77 -20.65 -22.15
CA ALA A 67 6.51 -21.60 -21.07
C ALA A 67 7.38 -21.27 -19.86
N GLN A 68 6.99 -21.74 -18.68
CA GLN A 68 7.85 -21.61 -17.49
C GLN A 68 9.03 -22.59 -17.57
N HIS A 69 8.75 -23.81 -18.01
CA HIS A 69 9.73 -24.87 -18.20
C HIS A 69 9.45 -25.58 -19.54
N PRO A 70 10.48 -26.00 -20.32
CA PRO A 70 10.27 -26.63 -21.62
C PRO A 70 9.42 -27.90 -21.53
N PHE A 71 9.45 -28.59 -20.39
CA PHE A 71 8.62 -29.77 -20.11
C PHE A 71 7.12 -29.53 -20.33
N GLN A 72 6.61 -28.30 -20.11
CA GLN A 72 5.20 -27.98 -20.38
C GLN A 72 4.85 -28.19 -21.86
N LEU A 73 5.74 -27.76 -22.76
CA LEU A 73 5.56 -27.94 -24.20
C LEU A 73 5.78 -29.40 -24.60
N ILE A 74 6.74 -30.09 -23.98
CA ILE A 74 7.04 -31.51 -24.28
C ILE A 74 5.82 -32.36 -23.93
N LYS A 75 5.25 -32.15 -22.73
CA LYS A 75 4.05 -32.85 -22.29
C LYS A 75 2.87 -32.59 -23.23
N LEU A 76 2.64 -31.34 -23.64
CA LEU A 76 1.60 -31.01 -24.62
C LEU A 76 1.78 -31.74 -25.96
N LEU A 77 3.02 -31.94 -26.40
CA LEU A 77 3.31 -32.69 -27.62
C LEU A 77 3.00 -34.19 -27.43
N CYS A 78 3.52 -34.81 -26.37
CA CYS A 78 3.32 -36.23 -26.07
C CYS A 78 1.84 -36.57 -25.82
N ASP A 79 1.09 -35.72 -25.10
CA ASP A 79 -0.34 -35.92 -24.81
C ASP A 79 -1.23 -35.90 -26.07
N ASN A 80 -0.70 -35.44 -27.21
CA ASN A 80 -1.40 -35.34 -28.49
C ASN A 80 -0.75 -36.17 -29.61
N THR A 81 0.23 -37.01 -29.27
CA THR A 81 0.93 -37.89 -30.22
C THR A 81 1.05 -39.30 -29.61
N THR A 82 1.68 -40.24 -30.31
CA THR A 82 1.88 -41.61 -29.81
C THR A 82 3.24 -41.81 -29.15
N GLY A 83 4.16 -40.85 -29.31
CA GLY A 83 5.51 -40.90 -28.74
C GLY A 83 5.55 -40.54 -27.25
N SER A 84 6.38 -41.25 -26.50
CA SER A 84 6.57 -41.02 -25.06
C SER A 84 7.54 -39.87 -24.77
N VAL A 85 7.57 -39.41 -23.51
CA VAL A 85 8.50 -38.36 -23.07
C VAL A 85 9.95 -38.86 -23.11
N GLU A 86 10.17 -40.11 -22.75
CA GLU A 86 11.48 -40.78 -22.76
C GLU A 86 12.01 -40.85 -24.19
N GLN A 87 11.18 -41.32 -25.14
CA GLN A 87 11.50 -41.35 -26.56
C GLN A 87 11.82 -39.94 -27.10
N PHE A 88 11.08 -38.92 -26.65
CA PHE A 88 11.34 -37.55 -27.06
C PHE A 88 12.72 -37.07 -26.57
N GLN A 89 13.09 -37.35 -25.32
CA GLN A 89 14.35 -36.90 -24.74
C GLN A 89 15.60 -37.44 -25.45
N GLU A 90 15.54 -38.67 -25.98
CA GLU A 90 16.68 -39.30 -26.67
C GLU A 90 17.04 -38.59 -27.98
N VAL A 91 16.05 -38.07 -28.72
CA VAL A 91 16.24 -37.56 -30.09
C VAL A 91 15.91 -36.07 -30.27
N ALA A 92 15.29 -35.42 -29.30
CA ALA A 92 14.84 -34.04 -29.43
C ALA A 92 15.94 -33.00 -29.23
N TYR A 93 15.60 -31.76 -29.56
CA TYR A 93 16.34 -30.57 -29.14
C TYR A 93 15.42 -29.61 -28.39
N VAL A 94 16.02 -28.85 -27.48
CA VAL A 94 15.36 -27.82 -26.70
C VAL A 94 16.23 -26.57 -26.76
N TYR A 95 15.76 -25.54 -27.46
CA TYR A 95 16.40 -24.23 -27.51
C TYR A 95 15.64 -23.23 -26.66
N LYS A 96 16.36 -22.24 -26.12
CA LYS A 96 15.81 -21.22 -25.22
C LYS A 96 16.14 -19.82 -25.72
N ASN A 97 15.16 -18.92 -25.65
CA ASN A 97 15.25 -17.49 -25.95
C ASN A 97 15.91 -17.21 -27.31
N THR A 98 17.11 -16.61 -27.32
CA THR A 98 17.83 -16.22 -28.54
C THR A 98 18.14 -17.41 -29.45
N ASP A 99 18.39 -18.58 -28.88
CA ASP A 99 18.64 -19.81 -29.64
C ASP A 99 17.35 -20.34 -30.27
N ALA A 100 16.23 -20.26 -29.55
CA ALA A 100 14.92 -20.65 -30.07
C ALA A 100 14.47 -19.73 -31.22
N ILE A 101 14.73 -18.42 -31.09
CA ILE A 101 14.52 -17.44 -32.16
C ILE A 101 15.42 -17.79 -33.37
N GLY A 102 16.72 -18.02 -33.12
CA GLY A 102 17.68 -18.36 -34.17
C GLY A 102 17.30 -19.65 -34.92
N HIS A 103 16.86 -20.67 -34.20
CA HIS A 103 16.36 -21.92 -34.78
C HIS A 103 15.16 -21.67 -35.70
N LEU A 104 14.16 -20.90 -35.25
CA LEU A 104 13.00 -20.57 -36.07
C LEU A 104 13.38 -19.81 -37.36
N PHE A 105 14.38 -18.91 -37.29
CA PHE A 105 14.92 -18.28 -38.49
C PHE A 105 15.53 -19.31 -39.44
N LYS A 106 16.43 -20.18 -38.97
CA LYS A 106 17.07 -21.22 -39.80
C LYS A 106 16.06 -22.15 -40.45
N VAL A 107 15.04 -22.58 -39.71
CA VAL A 107 13.96 -23.44 -40.20
C VAL A 107 13.09 -22.69 -41.21
N GLY A 108 12.59 -21.51 -40.85
CA GLY A 108 11.68 -20.74 -41.71
C GLY A 108 12.33 -20.24 -43.00
N THR A 109 13.65 -20.07 -43.04
CA THR A 109 14.40 -19.70 -44.25
C THR A 109 14.89 -20.89 -45.07
N GLY A 110 14.61 -22.13 -44.64
CA GLY A 110 15.01 -23.34 -45.35
C GLY A 110 16.51 -23.65 -45.29
N LEU A 111 17.25 -23.05 -44.35
CA LEU A 111 18.66 -23.38 -44.11
C LEU A 111 18.80 -24.64 -43.27
N ASP A 112 17.85 -24.88 -42.37
CA ASP A 112 17.69 -26.16 -41.68
C ASP A 112 16.59 -26.98 -42.38
N SER A 113 16.86 -27.41 -43.60
CA SER A 113 15.99 -28.30 -44.38
C SER A 113 16.83 -29.43 -44.94
N GLN A 114 16.25 -30.63 -45.04
CA GLN A 114 16.91 -31.79 -45.66
C GLN A 114 17.37 -31.49 -47.09
N ILE A 115 16.58 -30.68 -47.79
CA ILE A 115 16.99 -30.05 -49.04
C ILE A 115 17.22 -28.57 -48.76
N LEU A 116 18.48 -28.14 -48.79
CA LEU A 116 18.88 -26.77 -48.52
C LEU A 116 18.18 -25.80 -49.48
N GLY A 117 17.47 -24.80 -48.97
CA GLY A 117 16.69 -23.85 -49.77
C GLY A 117 15.27 -24.31 -50.13
N ASP A 118 14.76 -25.40 -49.54
CA ASP A 118 13.35 -25.78 -49.65
C ASP A 118 12.46 -24.79 -48.87
N PHE A 119 11.77 -23.94 -49.62
CA PHE A 119 10.84 -22.94 -49.10
C PHE A 119 9.41 -23.48 -48.90
N GLU A 120 9.18 -24.79 -48.90
CA GLU A 120 7.87 -25.33 -48.54
C GLU A 120 7.52 -25.07 -47.06
N ILE A 121 8.54 -25.09 -46.20
CA ILE A 121 8.42 -24.90 -44.74
C ILE A 121 7.87 -23.52 -44.36
N ILE A 122 8.22 -22.44 -45.08
CA ILE A 122 7.69 -21.11 -44.76
C ILE A 122 6.18 -21.01 -44.99
N SER A 123 5.66 -21.76 -45.97
CA SER A 123 4.21 -21.84 -46.20
C SER A 123 3.52 -22.59 -45.06
N GLN A 124 4.14 -23.63 -44.52
CA GLN A 124 3.61 -24.38 -43.37
C GLN A 124 3.66 -23.53 -42.11
N LEU A 125 4.74 -22.78 -41.87
CA LEU A 125 4.86 -21.85 -40.75
C LEU A 125 3.78 -20.76 -40.79
N LYS A 126 3.46 -20.21 -41.97
CA LYS A 126 2.32 -19.28 -42.14
C LYS A 126 0.99 -19.90 -41.75
N GLN A 127 0.75 -21.17 -42.10
CA GLN A 127 -0.46 -21.89 -41.72
C GLN A 127 -0.51 -22.14 -40.21
N SER A 128 0.62 -22.52 -39.60
CA SER A 128 0.77 -22.67 -38.14
C SER A 128 0.48 -21.37 -37.40
N PHE A 129 1.00 -20.24 -37.89
CA PHE A 129 0.71 -18.91 -37.34
C PHE A 129 -0.78 -18.57 -37.40
N ASN A 130 -1.42 -18.75 -38.56
CA ASN A 130 -2.85 -18.50 -38.72
C ASN A 130 -3.71 -19.38 -37.80
N ARG A 131 -3.32 -20.65 -37.62
CA ARG A 131 -3.99 -21.56 -36.68
C ARG A 131 -3.86 -21.05 -35.25
N SER A 132 -2.65 -20.70 -34.83
CA SER A 132 -2.37 -20.18 -33.48
C SER A 132 -3.15 -18.87 -33.21
N LYS A 133 -3.24 -17.99 -34.21
CA LYS A 133 -4.05 -16.76 -34.15
C LYS A 133 -5.53 -17.05 -33.94
N LYS A 134 -6.11 -18.07 -34.59
CA LYS A 134 -7.50 -18.49 -34.40
C LYS A 134 -7.81 -18.88 -32.94
N PHE A 135 -6.85 -19.45 -32.22
CA PHE A 135 -7.03 -19.83 -30.81
C PHE A 135 -6.66 -18.72 -29.82
N GLY A 136 -6.12 -17.59 -30.29
CA GLY A 136 -5.66 -16.48 -29.45
C GLY A 136 -4.25 -16.71 -28.86
N LEU A 137 -3.46 -17.58 -29.46
CA LEU A 137 -2.09 -17.95 -29.03
C LEU A 137 -1.00 -17.30 -29.88
N ALA A 138 -1.34 -16.26 -30.63
CA ALA A 138 -0.39 -15.47 -31.43
C ALA A 138 -0.23 -14.08 -30.81
N ASN A 139 0.50 -14.00 -29.70
CA ASN A 139 0.82 -12.70 -29.09
C ASN A 139 1.68 -11.83 -30.02
N HIS A 140 1.82 -10.55 -29.66
CA HIS A 140 2.56 -9.56 -30.43
C HIS A 140 4.02 -9.95 -30.75
N PHE A 141 4.66 -10.73 -29.88
CA PHE A 141 6.01 -11.24 -30.12
C PHE A 141 6.02 -12.32 -31.18
N ILE A 142 5.14 -13.33 -31.07
CA ILE A 142 4.99 -14.39 -32.08
C ILE A 142 4.65 -13.79 -33.45
N GLU A 143 3.75 -12.81 -33.49
CA GLU A 143 3.38 -12.11 -34.73
C GLU A 143 4.57 -11.36 -35.34
N ARG A 144 5.31 -10.58 -34.55
CA ARG A 144 6.50 -9.87 -35.04
C ARG A 144 7.58 -10.84 -35.51
N LEU A 145 7.85 -11.90 -34.75
CA LEU A 145 8.87 -12.91 -35.05
C LEU A 145 8.53 -13.65 -36.35
N CYS A 146 7.31 -14.15 -36.50
CA CYS A 146 6.86 -14.79 -37.74
C CYS A 146 7.01 -13.86 -38.95
N ASN A 147 6.63 -12.59 -38.81
CA ASN A 147 6.76 -11.62 -39.90
C ASN A 147 8.23 -11.36 -40.27
N SER A 148 9.14 -11.26 -39.29
CA SER A 148 10.58 -11.13 -39.53
C SER A 148 11.15 -12.37 -40.22
N VAL A 149 10.75 -13.58 -39.83
CA VAL A 149 11.17 -14.83 -40.49
C VAL A 149 10.66 -14.90 -41.93
N ILE A 150 9.40 -14.51 -42.18
CA ILE A 150 8.83 -14.43 -43.53
C ILE A 150 9.56 -13.39 -44.39
N GLN A 151 9.95 -12.26 -43.81
CA GLN A 151 10.74 -11.23 -44.49
C GLN A 151 12.12 -11.77 -44.87
N ALA A 152 12.84 -12.39 -43.93
CA ALA A 152 14.14 -13.00 -44.19
C ALA A 152 14.04 -14.08 -45.28
N SER A 153 13.04 -14.96 -45.22
CA SER A 153 12.80 -15.98 -46.24
C SER A 153 12.56 -15.39 -47.64
N LYS A 154 11.77 -14.30 -47.73
CA LYS A 154 11.54 -13.59 -49.01
C LYS A 154 12.83 -12.95 -49.54
N ARG A 155 13.60 -12.29 -48.68
CA ARG A 155 14.88 -11.68 -49.04
C ARG A 155 15.84 -12.73 -49.57
N ILE A 156 16.05 -13.83 -48.83
CA ILE A 156 16.93 -14.93 -49.25
C ILE A 156 16.49 -15.50 -50.60
N LYS A 157 15.19 -15.72 -50.80
CA LYS A 157 14.66 -16.25 -52.07
C LYS A 157 14.95 -15.35 -53.28
N ASN A 158 14.95 -14.02 -53.08
CA ASN A 158 15.07 -13.05 -54.16
C ASN A 158 16.50 -12.50 -54.34
N GLU A 159 17.28 -12.45 -53.26
CA GLU A 159 18.63 -11.88 -53.21
C GLU A 159 19.72 -12.96 -53.33
N THR A 160 19.37 -14.25 -53.18
CA THR A 160 20.32 -15.37 -53.30
C THR A 160 19.87 -16.39 -54.33
N GLU A 161 20.81 -17.17 -54.86
CA GLU A 161 20.49 -18.31 -55.71
C GLU A 161 20.27 -19.62 -54.93
N ILE A 162 20.06 -19.57 -53.61
CA ILE A 162 19.90 -20.77 -52.80
C ILE A 162 18.66 -21.61 -53.19
N SER A 163 17.66 -20.99 -53.83
CA SER A 163 16.50 -21.66 -54.42
C SER A 163 16.57 -21.86 -55.93
N SER A 164 17.70 -21.58 -56.58
CA SER A 164 17.85 -21.81 -58.02
C SER A 164 17.99 -23.32 -58.29
N GLY A 165 17.28 -23.82 -59.30
CA GLY A 165 17.17 -25.26 -59.62
C GLY A 165 16.01 -25.95 -58.89
N ALA A 166 15.33 -26.88 -59.56
CA ALA A 166 14.22 -27.64 -58.98
C ALA A 166 14.73 -28.57 -57.87
N THR A 167 14.19 -28.45 -56.66
CA THR A 167 14.69 -29.13 -55.45
C THR A 167 13.58 -29.30 -54.43
N SER A 168 12.49 -29.91 -54.85
CA SER A 168 11.52 -30.50 -53.92
C SER A 168 11.79 -31.99 -53.84
N VAL A 169 11.33 -32.63 -52.77
CA VAL A 169 11.20 -34.09 -52.68
C VAL A 169 10.61 -34.70 -53.95
N SER A 170 9.58 -34.03 -54.49
CA SER A 170 8.90 -34.39 -55.72
C SER A 170 9.77 -34.28 -56.98
N PHE A 171 10.82 -33.47 -56.98
CA PHE A 171 11.79 -33.41 -58.06
C PHE A 171 12.92 -34.43 -57.87
N ALA A 172 13.38 -34.64 -56.63
CA ALA A 172 14.37 -35.66 -56.29
C ALA A 172 13.88 -37.07 -56.68
N SER A 173 12.61 -37.37 -56.42
CA SER A 173 11.98 -38.63 -56.87
C SER A 173 12.00 -38.77 -58.39
N VAL A 174 11.69 -37.71 -59.14
CA VAL A 174 11.72 -37.72 -60.61
C VAL A 174 13.12 -37.88 -61.17
N ARG A 175 14.12 -37.24 -60.55
CA ARG A 175 15.52 -37.44 -60.91
C ARG A 175 15.99 -38.86 -60.65
N TYR A 176 15.64 -39.43 -59.50
CA TYR A 176 15.95 -40.82 -59.20
C TYR A 176 15.38 -41.75 -60.26
N ILE A 177 14.14 -41.52 -60.70
CA ILE A 177 13.52 -42.27 -61.80
C ILE A 177 14.33 -42.10 -63.09
N LEU A 178 14.69 -40.87 -63.47
CA LEU A 178 15.45 -40.61 -64.71
C LEU A 178 16.82 -41.29 -64.74
N GLU A 179 17.46 -41.46 -63.59
CA GLU A 179 18.80 -42.07 -63.47
C GLU A 179 18.76 -43.59 -63.38
N ASN A 180 17.72 -44.14 -62.75
CA ASN A 180 17.66 -45.57 -62.40
C ASN A 180 16.63 -46.36 -63.22
N VAL A 181 15.79 -45.71 -64.01
CA VAL A 181 14.78 -46.36 -64.86
C VAL A 181 15.13 -46.13 -66.35
N PRO A 182 15.75 -47.12 -67.03
CA PRO A 182 16.07 -47.00 -68.44
C PRO A 182 14.81 -46.87 -69.30
N GLY A 183 14.84 -45.95 -70.27
CA GLY A 183 13.73 -45.74 -71.21
C GLY A 183 12.45 -45.28 -70.52
N VAL A 184 12.54 -44.38 -69.53
CA VAL A 184 11.39 -43.92 -68.72
C VAL A 184 10.20 -43.43 -69.55
N SER A 185 10.40 -42.92 -70.78
CA SER A 185 9.31 -42.44 -71.65
C SER A 185 8.27 -43.52 -71.96
N ASP A 186 8.69 -44.79 -71.98
CA ASP A 186 7.89 -45.93 -72.43
C ASP A 186 7.42 -46.80 -71.24
N LYS A 187 7.64 -46.35 -70.00
CA LYS A 187 7.29 -47.07 -68.77
C LYS A 187 5.93 -46.67 -68.23
N ASN A 188 5.21 -47.61 -67.64
CA ASN A 188 3.94 -47.33 -66.96
C ASN A 188 4.21 -46.79 -65.55
N ILE A 189 3.86 -45.53 -65.29
CA ILE A 189 4.05 -44.90 -63.98
C ILE A 189 2.69 -44.78 -63.28
N LEU A 190 2.57 -45.39 -62.11
CA LEU A 190 1.40 -45.27 -61.25
C LEU A 190 1.69 -44.30 -60.11
N LEU A 191 0.93 -43.21 -60.01
CA LEU A 191 0.97 -42.30 -58.87
C LEU A 191 -0.25 -42.52 -57.97
N PHE A 192 0.00 -43.10 -56.79
CA PHE A 192 -1.00 -43.35 -55.77
C PHE A 192 -0.97 -42.25 -54.70
N GLY A 193 -2.00 -41.41 -54.70
CA GLY A 193 -2.12 -40.26 -53.80
C GLY A 193 -1.84 -38.93 -54.50
N THR A 194 -2.87 -38.11 -54.61
CA THR A 194 -2.83 -36.82 -55.33
C THR A 194 -2.84 -35.61 -54.38
N GLY A 195 -2.26 -35.80 -53.19
CA GLY A 195 -1.99 -34.73 -52.23
C GLY A 195 -0.99 -33.70 -52.77
N LYS A 196 -0.53 -32.78 -51.90
CA LYS A 196 0.40 -31.72 -52.32
C LYS A 196 1.70 -32.28 -52.91
N ILE A 197 2.32 -33.25 -52.24
CA ILE A 197 3.54 -33.92 -52.71
C ILE A 197 3.26 -34.66 -54.02
N GLY A 198 2.22 -35.49 -54.07
CA GLY A 198 1.84 -36.23 -55.28
C GLY A 198 1.58 -35.32 -56.48
N ARG A 199 0.86 -34.20 -56.30
CA ARG A 199 0.65 -33.19 -57.36
C ARG A 199 1.96 -32.64 -57.89
N ASN A 200 2.85 -32.21 -57.00
CA ASN A 200 4.14 -31.67 -57.41
C ASN A 200 4.99 -32.74 -58.11
N THR A 201 4.95 -34.00 -57.65
CA THR A 201 5.65 -35.11 -58.31
C THR A 201 5.09 -35.33 -59.71
N CYS A 202 3.76 -35.34 -59.86
CA CYS A 202 3.09 -35.44 -61.15
C CYS A 202 3.52 -34.33 -62.12
N GLU A 203 3.49 -33.07 -61.68
CA GLU A 203 3.91 -31.93 -62.51
C GLU A 203 5.38 -32.03 -62.93
N ASN A 204 6.27 -32.51 -62.06
CA ASN A 204 7.68 -32.70 -62.38
C ASN A 204 7.90 -33.91 -63.31
N LEU A 205 7.15 -35.01 -63.14
CA LEU A 205 7.20 -36.16 -64.04
C LEU A 205 6.91 -35.71 -65.47
N ILE A 206 5.77 -35.05 -65.70
CA ILE A 206 5.38 -34.60 -67.04
C ILE A 206 6.43 -33.68 -67.66
N LYS A 207 6.95 -32.72 -66.88
CA LYS A 207 7.94 -31.74 -67.36
C LYS A 207 9.28 -32.37 -67.76
N HIS A 208 9.70 -33.44 -67.08
CA HIS A 208 11.08 -33.95 -67.19
C HIS A 208 11.21 -35.34 -67.81
N THR A 209 10.19 -36.19 -67.76
CA THR A 209 10.24 -37.56 -68.33
C THR A 209 9.67 -37.65 -69.74
N LYS A 210 8.84 -36.68 -70.18
CA LYS A 210 8.09 -36.72 -71.45
C LYS A 210 7.27 -38.03 -71.62
N ASN A 211 6.85 -38.63 -70.52
CA ASN A 211 6.12 -39.89 -70.49
C ASN A 211 4.60 -39.63 -70.54
N ASN A 212 3.89 -40.33 -71.43
CA ASN A 212 2.43 -40.21 -71.62
C ASN A 212 1.62 -41.31 -70.92
N HIS A 213 2.28 -42.27 -70.28
CA HIS A 213 1.74 -43.44 -69.58
C HIS A 213 1.75 -43.25 -68.05
N ILE A 214 1.18 -42.14 -67.58
CA ILE A 214 1.03 -41.85 -66.15
C ILE A 214 -0.42 -42.08 -65.72
N THR A 215 -0.64 -43.05 -64.84
CA THR A 215 -1.94 -43.37 -64.23
C THR A 215 -2.02 -42.78 -62.82
N LEU A 216 -3.11 -42.08 -62.52
CA LEU A 216 -3.38 -41.54 -61.19
C LEU A 216 -4.45 -42.40 -60.48
N VAL A 217 -4.13 -42.82 -59.25
CA VAL A 217 -5.11 -43.43 -58.34
C VAL A 217 -5.16 -42.62 -57.05
N ASN A 218 -6.36 -42.35 -56.56
CA ASN A 218 -6.54 -41.65 -55.29
C ASN A 218 -7.85 -42.11 -54.63
N ARG A 219 -7.88 -42.16 -53.29
CA ARG A 219 -9.09 -42.54 -52.53
C ARG A 219 -10.31 -41.69 -52.89
N THR A 220 -10.10 -40.43 -53.25
CA THR A 220 -11.13 -39.51 -53.75
C THR A 220 -10.84 -39.23 -55.22
N LYS A 221 -11.62 -39.82 -56.13
CA LYS A 221 -11.40 -39.80 -57.58
C LYS A 221 -11.34 -38.38 -58.14
N GLU A 222 -12.24 -37.50 -57.68
CA GLU A 222 -12.36 -36.12 -58.17
C GLU A 222 -11.08 -35.30 -57.94
N LYS A 223 -10.29 -35.62 -56.90
CA LYS A 223 -8.99 -34.95 -56.66
C LYS A 223 -7.95 -35.35 -57.70
N ALA A 224 -7.97 -36.60 -58.18
CA ALA A 224 -7.08 -37.06 -59.23
C ALA A 224 -7.50 -36.49 -60.59
N GLU A 225 -8.80 -36.47 -60.89
CA GLU A 225 -9.36 -35.90 -62.13
C GLU A 225 -8.99 -34.42 -62.32
N ARG A 226 -9.01 -33.61 -61.24
CA ARG A 226 -8.59 -32.20 -61.29
C ARG A 226 -7.13 -31.99 -61.69
N ILE A 227 -6.26 -32.96 -61.40
CA ILE A 227 -4.85 -32.88 -61.78
C ILE A 227 -4.69 -33.45 -63.19
N ALA A 228 -5.29 -34.61 -63.46
CA ALA A 228 -5.26 -35.26 -64.76
C ALA A 228 -5.80 -34.36 -65.88
N GLY A 229 -6.91 -33.65 -65.64
CA GLY A 229 -7.52 -32.76 -66.64
C GLY A 229 -6.64 -31.57 -67.06
N LYS A 230 -5.55 -31.27 -66.33
CA LYS A 230 -4.58 -30.25 -66.73
C LYS A 230 -3.48 -30.79 -67.67
N PHE A 231 -3.29 -32.10 -67.71
CA PHE A 231 -2.12 -32.73 -68.33
C PHE A 231 -2.46 -34.00 -69.14
N ASP A 232 -3.74 -34.25 -69.43
CA ASP A 232 -4.24 -35.39 -70.21
C ASP A 232 -3.79 -36.77 -69.68
N LEU A 233 -3.94 -36.98 -68.37
CA LEU A 233 -3.54 -38.23 -67.70
C LEU A 233 -4.71 -39.19 -67.49
N THR A 234 -4.41 -40.49 -67.37
CA THR A 234 -5.42 -41.51 -67.05
C THR A 234 -5.71 -41.53 -65.54
N VAL A 235 -6.99 -41.55 -65.16
CA VAL A 235 -7.43 -41.74 -63.76
C VAL A 235 -8.16 -43.06 -63.63
N LYS A 236 -7.82 -43.85 -62.62
CA LYS A 236 -8.45 -45.15 -62.31
C LYS A 236 -9.11 -45.13 -60.94
N ASP A 237 -10.09 -46.01 -60.74
CA ASP A 237 -10.79 -46.11 -59.47
C ASP A 237 -9.90 -46.76 -58.41
N TYR A 238 -10.11 -46.40 -57.14
CA TYR A 238 -9.32 -46.96 -56.04
C TYR A 238 -9.43 -48.50 -55.96
N GLY A 239 -10.57 -49.06 -56.38
CA GLY A 239 -10.75 -50.52 -56.48
C GLY A 239 -9.83 -51.20 -57.50
N ASP A 240 -9.31 -50.45 -58.47
CA ASP A 240 -8.39 -50.97 -59.50
C ASP A 240 -6.92 -50.89 -59.08
N LEU A 241 -6.61 -50.38 -57.87
CA LEU A 241 -5.25 -50.12 -57.43
C LEU A 241 -4.33 -51.35 -57.59
N GLN A 242 -4.81 -52.53 -57.22
CA GLN A 242 -4.04 -53.78 -57.34
C GLN A 242 -3.71 -54.13 -58.80
N THR A 243 -4.67 -53.94 -59.71
CA THR A 243 -4.50 -54.17 -61.15
C THR A 243 -3.51 -53.18 -61.75
N GLU A 244 -3.61 -51.91 -61.37
CA GLU A 244 -2.70 -50.86 -61.85
C GLU A 244 -1.28 -51.04 -61.29
N ILE A 245 -1.12 -51.49 -60.04
CA ILE A 245 0.19 -51.85 -59.48
C ILE A 245 0.84 -52.95 -60.33
N ARG A 246 0.09 -54.01 -60.67
CA ARG A 246 0.57 -55.09 -61.55
C ARG A 246 1.00 -54.58 -62.93
N ASN A 247 0.34 -53.56 -63.46
CA ASN A 247 0.62 -52.99 -64.78
C ASN A 247 1.74 -51.93 -64.77
N SER A 248 2.07 -51.38 -63.60
CA SER A 248 3.09 -50.34 -63.42
C SER A 248 4.52 -50.89 -63.40
N ASP A 249 5.48 -50.10 -63.89
CA ASP A 249 6.92 -50.34 -63.74
C ASP A 249 7.51 -49.48 -62.62
N VAL A 250 6.87 -48.33 -62.35
CA VAL A 250 7.17 -47.44 -61.23
C VAL A 250 5.88 -47.10 -60.49
N LEU A 251 5.85 -47.37 -59.19
CA LEU A 251 4.79 -46.95 -58.27
C LEU A 251 5.30 -45.82 -57.38
N ILE A 252 4.59 -44.70 -57.35
CA ILE A 252 4.88 -43.59 -56.45
C ILE A 252 3.75 -43.49 -55.44
N VAL A 253 4.08 -43.64 -54.16
CA VAL A 253 3.12 -43.56 -53.04
C VAL A 253 3.28 -42.19 -52.37
N ALA A 254 2.22 -41.39 -52.37
CA ALA A 254 2.20 -40.03 -51.84
C ALA A 254 0.87 -39.73 -51.13
N THR A 255 0.49 -40.59 -50.19
CA THR A 255 -0.77 -40.47 -49.43
C THR A 255 -0.55 -39.82 -48.06
N SER A 256 -1.65 -39.60 -47.33
CA SER A 256 -1.63 -39.06 -45.95
C SER A 256 -2.22 -40.05 -44.94
N ALA A 257 -2.24 -41.33 -45.31
CA ALA A 257 -2.71 -42.39 -44.44
C ALA A 257 -1.79 -42.53 -43.22
N GLN A 258 -2.40 -42.85 -42.07
CA GLN A 258 -1.69 -43.01 -40.81
C GLN A 258 -1.10 -44.42 -40.64
N SER A 259 -1.50 -45.36 -41.49
CA SER A 259 -1.03 -46.74 -41.55
C SER A 259 -0.57 -47.08 -42.97
N PRO A 260 0.32 -48.08 -43.14
CA PRO A 260 0.69 -48.56 -44.46
C PRO A 260 -0.51 -48.91 -45.33
N THR A 261 -0.48 -48.45 -46.58
CA THR A 261 -1.54 -48.66 -47.58
C THR A 261 -1.15 -49.68 -48.64
N ILE A 262 0.14 -49.93 -48.81
CA ILE A 262 0.71 -50.92 -49.72
C ILE A 262 1.44 -51.96 -48.86
N SER A 263 1.01 -53.21 -48.94
CA SER A 263 1.63 -54.36 -48.27
C SER A 263 2.04 -55.42 -49.31
N LYS A 264 2.80 -56.43 -48.88
CA LYS A 264 3.22 -57.54 -49.74
C LYS A 264 2.04 -58.23 -50.43
N GLU A 265 0.92 -58.37 -49.73
CA GLU A 265 -0.31 -59.01 -50.24
C GLU A 265 -0.97 -58.25 -51.41
N LEU A 266 -0.69 -56.95 -51.56
CA LEU A 266 -1.23 -56.14 -52.67
C LEU A 266 -0.40 -56.24 -53.94
N ILE A 267 0.80 -56.81 -53.88
CA ILE A 267 1.76 -56.80 -54.99
C ILE A 267 1.85 -58.19 -55.62
N TYR A 268 1.18 -58.36 -56.76
CA TYR A 268 1.27 -59.57 -57.59
C TYR A 268 1.84 -59.24 -58.97
N THR A 269 3.15 -58.99 -59.02
CA THR A 269 3.87 -58.69 -60.26
C THR A 269 5.04 -59.65 -60.46
N LYS A 270 5.26 -60.10 -61.70
CA LYS A 270 6.42 -60.92 -62.11
C LYS A 270 7.52 -60.07 -62.76
N LYS A 271 7.27 -58.78 -62.96
CA LYS A 271 8.23 -57.84 -63.56
C LYS A 271 8.88 -56.99 -62.45
N PRO A 272 10.09 -56.44 -62.70
CA PRO A 272 10.71 -55.49 -61.78
C PRO A 272 9.80 -54.29 -61.51
N LEU A 273 9.58 -53.95 -60.25
CA LEU A 273 8.78 -52.79 -59.82
C LEU A 273 9.62 -51.89 -58.90
N LEU A 274 9.76 -50.63 -59.29
CA LEU A 274 10.32 -49.60 -58.41
C LEU A 274 9.19 -48.92 -57.63
N ILE A 275 9.26 -48.92 -56.30
CA ILE A 275 8.33 -48.23 -55.42
C ILE A 275 9.03 -47.04 -54.75
N LEU A 276 8.49 -45.84 -54.93
CA LEU A 276 8.95 -44.62 -54.29
C LEU A 276 7.94 -44.19 -53.24
N ASP A 277 8.25 -44.38 -51.96
CA ASP A 277 7.40 -43.95 -50.85
C ASP A 277 7.77 -42.54 -50.39
N LEU A 278 6.89 -41.58 -50.71
CA LEU A 278 7.01 -40.16 -50.39
C LEU A 278 6.13 -39.75 -49.20
N SER A 279 5.53 -40.71 -48.49
CA SER A 279 4.61 -40.47 -47.36
C SER A 279 5.32 -40.47 -46.01
N ILE A 280 4.83 -39.65 -45.07
CA ILE A 280 5.19 -39.72 -43.64
C ILE A 280 3.90 -39.65 -42.79
N PRO A 281 3.58 -40.69 -41.99
CA PRO A 281 4.32 -41.95 -41.79
C PRO A 281 4.40 -42.85 -43.05
N LYS A 282 5.27 -43.86 -43.04
CA LYS A 282 5.48 -44.80 -44.17
C LYS A 282 4.13 -45.35 -44.65
N ASN A 283 3.94 -45.40 -45.96
CA ASN A 283 2.72 -45.94 -46.58
C ASN A 283 2.96 -47.22 -47.37
N VAL A 284 4.22 -47.64 -47.48
CA VAL A 284 4.63 -48.97 -47.89
C VAL A 284 5.09 -49.72 -46.64
N ALA A 285 4.51 -50.90 -46.40
CA ALA A 285 4.89 -51.76 -45.28
C ALA A 285 6.28 -52.38 -45.52
N ASP A 286 7.02 -52.66 -44.45
CA ASP A 286 8.40 -53.15 -44.55
C ASP A 286 8.48 -54.56 -45.18
N ASP A 287 7.40 -55.35 -45.09
CA ASP A 287 7.24 -56.69 -45.70
C ASP A 287 7.34 -56.68 -47.24
N VAL A 288 7.13 -55.52 -47.87
CA VAL A 288 7.26 -55.36 -49.33
C VAL A 288 8.71 -55.50 -49.78
N SER A 289 9.68 -55.17 -48.92
CA SER A 289 11.11 -55.26 -49.23
C SER A 289 11.62 -56.71 -49.30
N GLU A 290 10.81 -57.69 -48.88
CA GLU A 290 11.11 -59.11 -48.99
C GLU A 290 10.89 -59.70 -50.40
N LEU A 291 10.32 -58.92 -51.33
CA LEU A 291 10.04 -59.37 -52.70
C LEU A 291 11.26 -59.14 -53.61
N ASP A 292 11.85 -60.22 -54.15
CA ASP A 292 13.08 -60.17 -54.96
C ASP A 292 13.01 -59.26 -56.20
N ASN A 293 11.80 -59.02 -56.73
CA ASN A 293 11.57 -58.20 -57.92
C ASN A 293 11.05 -56.78 -57.61
N VAL A 294 11.08 -56.36 -56.35
CA VAL A 294 10.61 -55.04 -55.92
C VAL A 294 11.74 -54.26 -55.28
N THR A 295 11.94 -53.02 -55.71
CA THR A 295 12.88 -52.08 -55.06
C THR A 295 12.07 -50.99 -54.38
N VAL A 296 12.16 -50.88 -53.05
CA VAL A 296 11.48 -49.83 -52.30
C VAL A 296 12.48 -48.75 -51.92
N ILE A 297 12.17 -47.51 -52.27
CA ILE A 297 12.99 -46.34 -51.97
C ILE A 297 12.12 -45.34 -51.22
N HIS A 298 12.48 -45.09 -49.97
CA HIS A 298 11.79 -44.11 -49.12
C HIS A 298 12.37 -42.70 -49.31
N LEU A 299 11.58 -41.69 -48.91
CA LEU A 299 11.93 -40.28 -48.88
C LEU A 299 13.36 -39.99 -48.42
N ASP A 300 13.78 -40.61 -47.31
CA ASP A 300 15.08 -40.34 -46.69
C ASP A 300 16.24 -40.76 -47.59
N HIS A 301 16.10 -41.83 -48.36
CA HIS A 301 17.14 -42.28 -49.31
C HIS A 301 17.23 -41.35 -50.52
N LEU A 302 16.09 -40.84 -51.02
CA LEU A 302 16.05 -39.87 -52.12
C LEU A 302 16.76 -38.55 -51.78
N SER A 303 16.77 -38.19 -50.50
CA SER A 303 17.45 -36.97 -50.06
C SER A 303 18.97 -37.02 -50.18
N GLN A 304 19.57 -38.22 -50.04
CA GLN A 304 21.01 -38.42 -50.06
C GLN A 304 21.62 -38.33 -51.48
N MET A 305 20.80 -38.45 -52.53
CA MET A 305 21.26 -38.47 -53.93
C MET A 305 21.33 -37.08 -54.61
N THR A 306 21.20 -35.99 -53.85
CA THR A 306 21.12 -34.60 -54.41
C THR A 306 22.45 -33.80 -54.38
N ASP A 307 23.59 -34.47 -54.14
CA ASP A 307 24.86 -33.86 -53.71
C ASP A 307 25.39 -32.70 -54.57
N LYS A 308 25.39 -32.79 -55.91
CA LYS A 308 25.97 -31.72 -56.76
C LYS A 308 25.19 -30.40 -56.71
N THR A 309 23.87 -30.45 -56.58
CA THR A 309 23.03 -29.25 -56.43
C THR A 309 23.15 -28.69 -55.01
N LEU A 310 23.32 -29.58 -54.03
CA LEU A 310 23.52 -29.23 -52.63
C LEU A 310 24.84 -28.48 -52.43
N GLU A 311 25.94 -28.91 -53.05
CA GLU A 311 27.24 -28.24 -52.98
C GLU A 311 27.19 -26.82 -53.56
N ARG A 312 26.61 -26.62 -54.75
CA ARG A 312 26.43 -25.28 -55.32
C ARG A 312 25.62 -24.35 -54.41
N ARG A 313 24.64 -24.89 -53.68
CA ARG A 313 23.81 -24.09 -52.74
C ARG A 313 24.53 -23.76 -51.45
N LYS A 314 25.43 -24.62 -50.98
CA LYS A 314 26.28 -24.34 -49.82
C LYS A 314 27.11 -23.06 -50.03
N GLU A 315 27.51 -22.75 -51.27
CA GLU A 315 28.21 -21.50 -51.61
C GLU A 315 27.39 -20.23 -51.28
N TYR A 316 26.05 -20.32 -51.31
CA TYR A 316 25.16 -19.20 -51.02
C TYR A 316 24.70 -19.12 -49.55
N VAL A 317 25.05 -20.10 -48.71
CA VAL A 317 24.72 -20.11 -47.28
C VAL A 317 25.27 -18.89 -46.55
N PRO A 318 26.54 -18.46 -46.74
CA PRO A 318 27.07 -17.26 -46.08
C PRO A 318 26.25 -16.00 -46.39
N HIS A 319 25.74 -15.86 -47.62
CA HIS A 319 24.90 -14.72 -48.00
C HIS A 319 23.52 -14.79 -47.32
N ALA A 320 22.92 -15.98 -47.27
CA ALA A 320 21.67 -16.19 -46.55
C ALA A 320 21.80 -15.92 -45.04
N GLU A 321 22.91 -16.37 -44.42
CA GLU A 321 23.21 -16.10 -43.01
C GLU A 321 23.39 -14.61 -42.73
N LYS A 322 24.00 -13.85 -43.66
CA LYS A 322 24.09 -12.39 -43.56
C LYS A 322 22.71 -11.74 -43.54
N ILE A 323 21.81 -12.14 -44.44
CA ILE A 323 20.43 -11.63 -44.47
C ILE A 323 19.69 -11.98 -43.17
N ILE A 324 19.87 -13.19 -42.64
CA ILE A 324 19.28 -13.60 -41.36
C ILE A 324 19.84 -12.72 -40.23
N ALA A 325 21.14 -12.48 -40.20
CA ALA A 325 21.77 -11.64 -39.18
C ALA A 325 21.21 -10.22 -39.19
N GLU A 326 21.07 -9.59 -40.37
CA GLU A 326 20.46 -8.27 -40.52
C GLU A 326 19.02 -8.23 -39.98
N VAL A 327 18.16 -9.15 -40.42
CA VAL A 327 16.75 -9.16 -40.00
C VAL A 327 16.59 -9.54 -38.52
N ARG A 328 17.46 -10.42 -38.01
CA ARG A 328 17.51 -10.75 -36.57
C ARG A 328 17.98 -9.58 -35.74
N HIS A 329 18.92 -8.78 -36.23
CA HIS A 329 19.37 -7.56 -35.58
C HIS A 329 18.22 -6.56 -35.45
N ASP A 330 17.47 -6.32 -36.52
CA ASP A 330 16.28 -5.45 -36.50
C ASP A 330 15.21 -5.97 -35.53
N PHE A 331 15.00 -7.29 -35.50
CA PHE A 331 14.08 -7.92 -34.54
C PHE A 331 14.57 -7.74 -33.09
N SER A 332 15.87 -7.90 -32.85
CA SER A 332 16.48 -7.77 -31.53
C SER A 332 16.43 -6.33 -31.06
N LYS A 333 16.73 -5.35 -31.90
CA LYS A 333 16.53 -3.92 -31.60
C LYS A 333 15.09 -3.63 -31.20
N TRP A 334 14.12 -4.09 -31.98
CA TRP A 334 12.71 -3.95 -31.63
C TRP A 334 12.39 -4.59 -30.27
N LEU A 335 12.96 -5.75 -29.98
CA LEU A 335 12.80 -6.45 -28.71
C LEU A 335 13.38 -5.63 -27.55
N GLU A 336 14.58 -5.08 -27.70
CA GLU A 336 15.23 -4.20 -26.70
C GLU A 336 14.37 -2.97 -26.37
N THR A 337 13.74 -2.34 -27.37
CA THR A 337 12.87 -1.18 -27.11
C THR A 337 11.67 -1.49 -26.20
N ARG A 338 11.27 -2.77 -26.09
CA ARG A 338 10.16 -3.19 -25.21
C ARG A 338 10.54 -3.17 -23.74
N LYS A 339 11.82 -3.34 -23.38
CA LYS A 339 12.30 -3.27 -21.98
C LYS A 339 11.89 -1.96 -21.29
N PHE A 340 11.82 -0.88 -22.07
CA PHE A 340 11.54 0.46 -21.56
C PHE A 340 10.05 0.80 -21.43
N ALA A 341 9.15 0.01 -22.02
CA ALA A 341 7.72 0.31 -22.02
C ALA A 341 7.12 0.46 -20.61
N PRO A 342 7.45 -0.39 -19.61
CA PRO A 342 6.99 -0.22 -18.23
C PRO A 342 7.51 1.07 -17.60
N VAL A 343 8.77 1.42 -17.87
CA VAL A 343 9.42 2.61 -17.30
C VAL A 343 8.83 3.89 -17.86
N ILE A 344 8.63 3.95 -19.18
CA ILE A 344 7.95 5.07 -19.83
C ILE A 344 6.52 5.23 -19.29
N LYS A 345 5.83 4.12 -19.00
CA LYS A 345 4.50 4.13 -18.37
C LYS A 345 4.55 4.68 -16.94
N ALA A 346 5.53 4.26 -16.14
CA ALA A 346 5.73 4.74 -14.76
C ALA A 346 6.05 6.24 -14.72
N LEU A 347 6.98 6.69 -15.57
CA LEU A 347 7.31 8.12 -15.72
C LEU A 347 6.10 8.96 -16.11
N LYS A 348 5.31 8.49 -17.07
CA LYS A 348 4.08 9.16 -17.46
C LYS A 348 3.05 9.22 -16.32
N LYS A 349 2.96 8.19 -15.46
CA LYS A 349 2.08 8.20 -14.26
C LYS A 349 2.57 9.27 -13.28
N LYS A 350 3.86 9.28 -12.91
CA LYS A 350 4.39 10.25 -11.92
C LYS A 350 4.30 11.69 -12.41
N LEU A 351 4.59 11.96 -13.68
CA LEU A 351 4.42 13.30 -14.25
C LEU A 351 2.96 13.77 -14.25
N LYS A 352 2.00 12.84 -14.39
CA LYS A 352 0.58 13.17 -14.22
C LYS A 352 0.23 13.47 -12.77
N THR A 353 0.74 12.71 -11.81
CA THR A 353 0.57 12.99 -10.38
C THR A 353 1.09 14.38 -10.03
N MET A 354 2.33 14.72 -10.42
CA MET A 354 2.87 16.07 -10.20
C MET A 354 2.02 17.17 -10.83
N LYS A 355 1.45 16.90 -12.01
CA LYS A 355 0.53 17.82 -12.68
C LYS A 355 -0.74 18.02 -11.86
N ASP A 356 -1.37 16.94 -11.40
CA ASP A 356 -2.61 17.01 -10.61
C ASP A 356 -2.37 17.75 -9.27
N GLU A 357 -1.24 17.52 -8.61
CA GLU A 357 -0.84 18.20 -7.38
C GLU A 357 -0.61 19.72 -7.57
N GLU A 358 0.11 20.10 -8.62
CA GLU A 358 0.35 21.52 -8.91
C GLU A 358 -0.95 22.25 -9.31
N MET A 359 -1.83 21.57 -10.06
CA MET A 359 -3.13 22.13 -10.43
C MET A 359 -4.02 22.38 -9.20
N ASP A 360 -4.06 21.45 -8.24
CA ASP A 360 -4.79 21.63 -6.97
C ASP A 360 -4.20 22.76 -6.11
N TYR A 361 -2.87 22.89 -6.08
CA TYR A 361 -2.21 24.00 -5.38
C TYR A 361 -2.58 25.36 -5.99
N GLN A 362 -2.54 25.49 -7.32
CA GLN A 362 -2.83 26.77 -7.99
C GLN A 362 -4.32 27.12 -7.94
N SER A 363 -5.22 26.13 -8.03
CA SER A 363 -6.67 26.36 -7.95
C SER A 363 -7.10 26.93 -6.59
N LYS A 364 -6.42 26.56 -5.50
CA LYS A 364 -6.65 27.10 -4.15
C LYS A 364 -6.09 28.52 -3.97
N LYS A 365 -5.11 28.93 -4.77
CA LYS A 365 -4.41 30.21 -4.65
C LYS A 365 -4.97 31.31 -5.55
N LEU A 366 -5.53 30.94 -6.71
CA LEU A 366 -6.03 31.85 -7.72
C LEU A 366 -7.53 31.65 -7.91
N ALA A 367 -8.33 32.70 -7.67
CA ALA A 367 -9.78 32.64 -7.78
C ALA A 367 -10.29 32.35 -9.21
N ASP A 368 -9.54 32.77 -10.24
CA ASP A 368 -9.90 32.64 -11.66
C ASP A 368 -9.08 31.57 -12.40
N PHE A 369 -8.61 30.52 -11.70
CA PHE A 369 -7.80 29.47 -12.32
C PHE A 369 -8.60 28.63 -13.35
N ASN A 370 -8.17 28.65 -14.61
CA ASN A 370 -8.78 27.85 -15.68
C ASN A 370 -8.17 26.43 -15.74
N GLU A 371 -8.79 25.51 -15.00
CA GLU A 371 -8.34 24.14 -14.87
C GLU A 371 -8.30 23.36 -16.19
N GLN A 372 -9.30 23.56 -17.07
CA GLN A 372 -9.36 22.88 -18.37
C GLN A 372 -8.18 23.26 -19.27
N GLN A 373 -7.83 24.54 -19.31
CA GLN A 373 -6.72 25.01 -20.14
C GLN A 373 -5.37 24.55 -19.58
N ALA A 374 -5.21 24.56 -18.25
CA ALA A 374 -4.03 24.04 -17.58
C ALA A 374 -3.84 22.54 -17.84
N ASP A 375 -4.92 21.75 -17.81
CA ASP A 375 -4.86 20.30 -18.09
C ASP A 375 -4.40 20.02 -19.53
N VAL A 376 -4.95 20.73 -20.53
CA VAL A 376 -4.58 20.55 -21.94
C VAL A 376 -3.10 20.86 -22.17
N ILE A 377 -2.61 21.99 -21.65
CA ILE A 377 -1.21 22.41 -21.80
C ILE A 377 -0.29 21.39 -21.14
N SER A 378 -0.60 21.00 -19.90
CA SER A 378 0.28 20.15 -19.12
C SER A 378 0.31 18.72 -19.64
N ASN A 379 -0.83 18.17 -20.07
CA ASN A 379 -0.86 16.88 -20.78
C ASN A 379 0.01 16.90 -22.04
N ARG A 380 0.06 18.02 -22.77
CA ARG A 380 0.92 18.17 -23.95
C ARG A 380 2.41 18.23 -23.58
N ILE A 381 2.76 18.86 -22.46
CA ILE A 381 4.12 18.86 -21.91
C ILE A 381 4.54 17.44 -21.50
N ILE A 382 3.69 16.74 -20.72
CA ILE A 382 3.94 15.35 -20.30
C ILE A 382 4.17 14.46 -21.52
N GLN A 383 3.34 14.58 -22.55
CA GLN A 383 3.52 13.84 -23.81
C GLN A 383 4.86 14.15 -24.48
N LYS A 384 5.26 15.43 -24.56
CA LYS A 384 6.55 15.83 -25.16
C LYS A 384 7.73 15.24 -24.39
N ILE A 385 7.73 15.37 -23.05
CA ILE A 385 8.78 14.81 -22.18
C ILE A 385 8.85 13.29 -22.38
N THR A 386 7.71 12.60 -22.25
CA THR A 386 7.63 11.14 -22.39
C THR A 386 8.13 10.68 -23.77
N LYS A 387 7.81 11.41 -24.84
CA LYS A 387 8.26 11.09 -26.21
C LYS A 387 9.75 11.32 -26.40
N GLN A 388 10.28 12.43 -25.91
CA GLN A 388 11.71 12.72 -25.97
C GLN A 388 12.50 11.66 -25.21
N PHE A 389 12.00 11.26 -24.05
CA PHE A 389 12.56 10.21 -23.22
C PHE A 389 12.53 8.84 -23.89
N ALA A 390 11.38 8.48 -24.48
CA ALA A 390 11.24 7.25 -25.25
C ALA A 390 12.15 7.21 -26.50
N ASN A 391 12.47 8.36 -27.08
CA ASN A 391 13.41 8.44 -28.20
C ASN A 391 14.86 8.27 -27.72
N HIS A 392 15.23 8.90 -26.60
CA HIS A 392 16.57 8.77 -26.04
C HIS A 392 16.88 7.33 -25.63
N LEU A 393 15.92 6.62 -25.04
CA LEU A 393 16.05 5.20 -24.70
C LEU A 393 16.09 4.24 -25.91
N LYS A 394 15.73 4.73 -27.10
CA LYS A 394 15.77 3.95 -28.35
C LYS A 394 17.04 4.22 -29.16
N ASP A 395 17.87 5.15 -28.72
CA ASP A 395 19.10 5.51 -29.41
C ASP A 395 20.15 4.42 -29.19
N ASP A 396 20.87 4.04 -30.26
CA ASP A 396 21.79 2.90 -30.24
C ASP A 396 23.08 3.19 -29.43
N ASP A 397 23.39 4.47 -29.19
CA ASP A 397 24.59 4.93 -28.47
C ASP A 397 24.41 5.00 -26.93
N VAL A 398 23.23 4.67 -26.42
CA VAL A 398 22.91 4.78 -24.99
C VAL A 398 22.90 3.40 -24.34
N ASP A 399 23.68 3.23 -23.26
CA ASP A 399 23.59 2.04 -22.43
C ASP A 399 22.19 1.96 -21.80
N SER A 400 21.41 1.03 -22.35
CA SER A 400 20.03 0.76 -22.01
C SER A 400 19.86 0.36 -20.54
N ASP A 401 20.79 -0.41 -19.97
CA ASP A 401 20.69 -0.91 -18.61
C ASP A 401 21.06 0.19 -17.61
N MET A 402 22.10 0.99 -17.89
CA MET A 402 22.43 2.18 -17.09
C MET A 402 21.31 3.23 -17.10
N SER A 403 20.69 3.46 -18.25
CA SER A 403 19.58 4.41 -18.35
C SER A 403 18.34 3.92 -17.59
N LEU A 404 18.03 2.63 -17.67
CA LEU A 404 17.00 1.96 -16.87
C LEU A 404 17.25 2.12 -15.37
N GLU A 405 18.49 1.93 -14.95
CA GLU A 405 18.91 2.05 -13.56
C GLU A 405 18.81 3.51 -13.06
N LEU A 406 19.28 4.46 -13.87
CA LEU A 406 19.12 5.89 -13.61
C LEU A 406 17.64 6.28 -13.47
N ILE A 407 16.74 5.76 -14.30
CA ILE A 407 15.32 6.06 -14.19
C ILE A 407 14.68 5.38 -12.99
N ARG A 408 15.03 4.13 -12.71
CA ARG A 408 14.59 3.44 -11.49
C ARG A 408 15.04 4.21 -10.25
N SER A 409 16.20 4.87 -10.30
CA SER A 409 16.67 5.75 -9.24
C SER A 409 15.82 7.02 -9.07
N VAL A 410 15.17 7.52 -10.14
CA VAL A 410 14.17 8.61 -10.07
C VAL A 410 12.88 8.16 -9.36
N PHE A 411 12.62 6.84 -9.27
CA PHE A 411 11.47 6.25 -8.57
C PHE A 411 11.83 5.53 -7.26
N LEU A 412 12.99 5.83 -6.69
CA LEU A 412 13.39 5.34 -5.36
C LEU A 412 12.45 5.90 -4.29
N ILE A 413 11.94 5.02 -3.43
CA ILE A 413 11.23 5.44 -2.21
C ILE A 413 12.28 5.84 -1.16
N ARG A 414 12.27 7.11 -0.76
CA ARG A 414 13.15 7.65 0.29
C ARG A 414 12.51 7.45 1.65
N ILE A 415 13.10 6.56 2.45
CA ILE A 415 12.64 6.19 3.78
C ILE A 415 13.35 7.06 4.81
N GLY A 416 12.64 8.00 5.40
CA GLY A 416 13.11 8.77 6.53
C GLY A 416 13.20 7.93 7.80
N THR A 417 14.33 8.02 8.49
CA THR A 417 14.51 7.41 9.80
C THR A 417 15.49 8.23 10.65
N ARG A 418 15.56 7.94 11.94
CA ARG A 418 16.57 8.52 12.84
C ARG A 418 17.88 7.75 12.74
N ASP A 419 18.98 8.43 13.05
CA ASP A 419 20.35 7.88 12.99
C ASP A 419 20.70 6.90 14.14
N SER A 420 19.73 6.59 15.02
CA SER A 420 19.95 5.59 16.07
C SER A 420 19.88 4.16 15.51
N GLN A 421 20.72 3.25 16.03
CA GLN A 421 20.76 1.84 15.61
C GLN A 421 19.39 1.16 15.58
N LEU A 422 18.55 1.39 16.60
CA LEU A 422 17.19 0.84 16.64
C LEU A 422 16.31 1.37 15.51
N ALA A 423 16.34 2.68 15.25
CA ALA A 423 15.54 3.29 14.18
C ALA A 423 16.03 2.87 12.78
N LEU A 424 17.34 2.74 12.59
CA LEU A 424 17.93 2.20 11.37
C LEU A 424 17.52 0.75 11.15
N TRP A 425 17.53 -0.08 12.19
CA TRP A 425 17.03 -1.46 12.08
C TRP A 425 15.57 -1.49 11.62
N GLN A 426 14.70 -0.70 12.24
CA GLN A 426 13.27 -0.63 11.88
C GLN A 426 13.06 -0.18 10.44
N ALA A 427 13.79 0.84 10.01
CA ALA A 427 13.71 1.35 8.64
C ALA A 427 14.29 0.36 7.63
N THR A 428 15.33 -0.38 8.00
CA THR A 428 15.89 -1.46 7.18
C THR A 428 14.88 -2.59 7.00
N THR A 429 14.17 -2.99 8.06
CA THR A 429 13.08 -3.97 7.96
C THR A 429 12.02 -3.54 6.94
N VAL A 430 11.60 -2.27 6.97
CA VAL A 430 10.63 -1.73 6.00
C VAL A 430 11.22 -1.67 4.59
N LYS A 431 12.46 -1.22 4.44
CA LYS A 431 13.19 -1.19 3.16
C LYS A 431 13.22 -2.57 2.52
N ASP A 432 13.66 -3.58 3.26
CA ASP A 432 13.86 -4.93 2.73
C ASP A 432 12.51 -5.57 2.37
N ALA A 433 11.46 -5.30 3.16
CA ALA A 433 10.11 -5.74 2.83
C ALA A 433 9.56 -5.07 1.54
N LEU A 434 9.81 -3.77 1.34
CA LEU A 434 9.49 -3.07 0.08
C LEU A 434 10.28 -3.64 -1.11
N GLU A 435 11.56 -3.96 -0.92
CA GLU A 435 12.41 -4.51 -1.97
C GLU A 435 11.97 -5.90 -2.42
N ILE A 436 11.52 -6.76 -1.49
CA ILE A 436 10.92 -8.06 -1.80
C ILE A 436 9.67 -7.91 -2.66
N LEU A 437 8.86 -6.88 -2.39
CA LEU A 437 7.67 -6.53 -3.19
C LEU A 437 8.00 -5.87 -4.54
N GLY A 438 9.29 -5.65 -4.84
CA GLY A 438 9.76 -5.06 -6.09
C GLY A 438 9.84 -3.54 -6.09
N HIS A 439 9.70 -2.89 -4.93
CA HIS A 439 9.88 -1.44 -4.76
C HIS A 439 11.30 -1.14 -4.29
N LYS A 440 12.06 -0.38 -5.08
CA LYS A 440 13.39 0.07 -4.67
C LYS A 440 13.27 1.20 -3.64
N ALA A 441 14.04 1.11 -2.55
CA ALA A 441 14.01 2.07 -1.48
C ALA A 441 15.41 2.38 -0.93
N VAL A 442 15.59 3.60 -0.42
CA VAL A 442 16.84 4.09 0.19
C VAL A 442 16.55 4.70 1.55
N LEU A 443 17.44 4.50 2.52
CA LEU A 443 17.33 5.10 3.84
C LEU A 443 17.91 6.53 3.82
N VAL A 444 17.16 7.47 4.39
CA VAL A 444 17.58 8.86 4.59
C VAL A 444 17.61 9.11 6.10
N PRO A 445 18.77 8.96 6.75
CA PRO A 445 18.91 9.23 8.17
C PRO A 445 18.84 10.74 8.44
N VAL A 446 17.97 11.14 9.38
CA VAL A 446 17.79 12.52 9.79
C VAL A 446 18.23 12.67 11.24
N LYS A 447 19.11 13.65 11.50
CA LYS A 447 19.56 13.97 12.86
C LYS A 447 18.48 14.78 13.60
N SER A 448 17.97 14.25 14.71
CA SER A 448 16.91 14.90 15.49
C SER A 448 17.45 15.70 16.68
N THR A 449 16.76 16.77 17.07
CA THR A 449 17.14 17.61 18.23
C THR A 449 17.06 16.84 19.56
N GLY A 450 16.20 15.81 19.65
CA GLY A 450 16.09 14.94 20.82
C GLY A 450 17.29 14.01 21.04
N ASP A 451 18.12 13.81 20.01
CA ASP A 451 19.40 13.10 20.14
C ASP A 451 20.54 14.01 20.65
N LEU A 452 20.32 15.34 20.63
CA LEU A 452 21.33 16.35 20.99
C LEU A 452 21.14 16.93 22.40
N ILE A 453 19.95 16.84 23.00
CA ILE A 453 19.63 17.41 24.32
C ILE A 453 19.46 16.27 25.33
N LEU A 454 20.50 15.99 26.13
CA LEU A 454 20.53 14.89 27.12
C LEU A 454 20.17 15.32 28.55
N ASP A 455 20.09 16.62 28.83
CA ASP A 455 20.24 17.18 30.18
C ASP A 455 18.92 17.60 30.87
N LYS A 456 17.75 17.45 30.23
CA LYS A 456 16.43 17.84 30.79
C LYS A 456 15.33 16.78 30.63
N PRO A 457 14.46 16.56 31.63
CA PRO A 457 13.29 15.68 31.52
C PRO A 457 12.36 15.85 30.33
N LEU A 458 12.11 14.73 29.62
CA LEU A 458 11.28 14.69 28.41
C LEU A 458 9.85 15.19 28.66
N HIS A 459 9.34 14.99 29.88
CA HIS A 459 8.04 15.50 30.31
C HIS A 459 8.07 17.00 30.64
N GLU A 460 9.22 17.56 31.03
CA GLU A 460 9.42 19.00 31.29
C GLU A 460 9.58 19.82 30.01
N LEU A 461 9.88 19.19 28.87
CA LEU A 461 10.03 19.88 27.59
C LEU A 461 8.69 20.31 26.96
N GLY A 462 7.54 19.90 27.51
CA GLY A 462 6.20 20.38 27.11
C GLY A 462 5.78 20.13 25.66
N ILE A 463 6.59 19.41 24.87
CA ILE A 463 6.38 19.20 23.44
C ILE A 463 6.08 17.72 23.21
N THR A 464 4.83 17.39 22.86
CA THR A 464 4.48 16.08 22.32
C THR A 464 5.10 15.92 20.92
N GLY A 465 5.71 14.76 20.64
CA GLY A 465 6.25 14.46 19.30
C GLY A 465 7.65 15.01 18.98
N ILE A 466 8.50 15.32 19.98
CA ILE A 466 9.90 15.77 19.76
C ILE A 466 10.66 14.85 18.79
N PHE A 467 10.37 13.54 18.79
CA PHE A 467 11.05 12.55 17.96
C PHE A 467 10.48 12.38 16.55
N THR A 468 9.23 12.76 16.28
CA THR A 468 8.63 12.67 14.94
C THR A 468 8.75 13.98 14.18
N LYS A 469 8.76 15.12 14.87
CA LYS A 469 8.71 16.45 14.25
C LYS A 469 9.78 16.68 13.18
N THR A 470 10.99 16.16 13.37
CA THR A 470 12.06 16.31 12.37
C THR A 470 11.76 15.52 11.08
N LEU A 471 11.21 14.31 11.22
CA LEU A 471 10.82 13.48 10.08
C LEU A 471 9.53 13.99 9.43
N ASP A 472 8.56 14.46 10.23
CA ASP A 472 7.35 15.12 9.73
C ASP A 472 7.69 16.34 8.85
N VAL A 473 8.65 17.17 9.28
CA VAL A 473 9.13 18.32 8.49
C VAL A 473 9.83 17.87 7.20
N ALA A 474 10.66 16.83 7.25
CA ALA A 474 11.33 16.29 6.07
C ALA A 474 10.32 15.73 5.05
N MET A 475 9.26 15.07 5.51
CA MET A 475 8.16 14.61 4.64
C MET A 475 7.43 15.80 3.99
N LEU A 476 7.05 16.81 4.78
CA LEU A 476 6.33 17.99 4.26
C LEU A 476 7.14 18.81 3.25
N LYS A 477 8.47 18.78 3.35
CA LYS A 477 9.38 19.40 2.36
C LYS A 477 9.64 18.53 1.13
N GLY A 478 9.16 17.29 1.12
CA GLY A 478 9.45 16.32 0.06
C GLY A 478 10.91 15.84 0.05
N GLU A 479 11.63 15.92 1.18
CA GLU A 479 12.99 15.40 1.33
C GLU A 479 13.00 13.87 1.47
N ILE A 480 11.91 13.32 2.03
CA ILE A 480 11.63 11.89 2.18
C ILE A 480 10.18 11.60 1.75
N ASP A 481 9.91 10.37 1.33
CA ASP A 481 8.61 9.96 0.79
C ASP A 481 7.74 9.25 1.85
N LEU A 482 8.39 8.53 2.76
CA LEU A 482 7.75 7.91 3.92
C LEU A 482 8.67 8.00 5.14
N ALA A 483 8.12 7.86 6.35
CA ALA A 483 8.90 7.74 7.58
C ALA A 483 8.52 6.49 8.38
N VAL A 484 9.50 5.92 9.07
CA VAL A 484 9.34 4.68 9.86
C VAL A 484 9.61 4.96 11.33
N HIS A 485 8.67 4.55 12.18
CA HIS A 485 8.76 4.78 13.62
C HIS A 485 8.26 3.60 14.45
N SER A 486 8.76 3.51 15.69
CA SER A 486 8.06 2.80 16.76
C SER A 486 6.70 3.45 16.98
N MET A 487 5.61 2.70 16.80
CA MET A 487 4.26 3.26 16.81
C MET A 487 3.92 3.94 18.14
N LYS A 488 4.38 3.39 19.26
CA LYS A 488 4.20 3.97 20.60
C LYS A 488 4.76 5.39 20.77
N ASP A 489 5.74 5.78 19.95
CA ASP A 489 6.42 7.08 20.01
C ASP A 489 5.80 8.09 19.03
N VAL A 490 4.90 7.64 18.15
CA VAL A 490 4.15 8.50 17.21
C VAL A 490 2.99 9.17 17.96
N PRO A 491 2.66 10.45 17.71
CA PRO A 491 1.48 11.11 18.29
C PRO A 491 0.16 10.40 17.95
N THR A 492 -0.85 10.49 18.83
CA THR A 492 -2.19 9.90 18.58
C THR A 492 -2.96 10.61 17.47
N LYS A 493 -2.60 11.86 17.17
CA LYS A 493 -3.09 12.63 16.04
C LYS A 493 -1.91 13.00 15.14
N LEU A 494 -1.90 12.51 13.92
CA LEU A 494 -0.86 12.83 12.94
C LEU A 494 -1.01 14.28 12.43
N PRO A 495 0.10 14.89 11.95
CA PRO A 495 0.05 16.17 11.26
C PRO A 495 -0.86 16.13 10.02
N HIS A 496 -1.43 17.28 9.64
CA HIS A 496 -2.25 17.38 8.43
C HIS A 496 -1.41 17.04 7.18
N GLY A 497 -1.97 16.22 6.28
CA GLY A 497 -1.29 15.74 5.08
C GLY A 497 -0.42 14.49 5.27
N ILE A 498 -0.21 14.01 6.51
CA ILE A 498 0.51 12.77 6.80
C ILE A 498 -0.49 11.72 7.32
N VAL A 499 -0.46 10.52 6.72
CA VAL A 499 -1.37 9.41 7.06
C VAL A 499 -0.60 8.16 7.45
N GLN A 500 -1.22 7.30 8.26
CA GLN A 500 -0.74 5.93 8.47
C GLN A 500 -0.83 5.17 7.15
N ALA A 501 0.30 4.67 6.67
CA ALA A 501 0.38 3.92 5.42
C ALA A 501 0.39 2.40 5.67
N ALA A 502 1.05 1.96 6.75
CA ALA A 502 1.06 0.56 7.17
C ALA A 502 1.46 0.40 8.64
N VAL A 503 1.03 -0.70 9.24
CA VAL A 503 1.53 -1.19 10.53
C VAL A 503 2.07 -2.61 10.31
N LEU A 504 3.34 -2.84 10.62
CA LEU A 504 3.97 -4.15 10.44
C LEU A 504 3.49 -5.12 11.51
N GLU A 505 3.77 -6.41 11.29
CA GLU A 505 3.55 -7.46 12.30
C GLU A 505 4.20 -7.08 13.64
N ARG A 506 3.46 -7.30 14.72
CA ARG A 506 3.84 -6.87 16.07
C ARG A 506 4.95 -7.75 16.62
N GLY A 507 6.06 -7.13 17.03
CA GLY A 507 7.10 -7.80 17.82
C GLY A 507 6.72 -7.94 19.30
N ASN A 508 7.71 -8.25 20.14
CA ASN A 508 7.49 -8.46 21.58
C ASN A 508 6.86 -7.23 22.27
N VAL A 509 5.74 -7.48 22.96
CA VAL A 509 4.98 -6.46 23.68
C VAL A 509 5.46 -6.26 25.11
N LEU A 510 6.18 -7.24 25.69
CA LEU A 510 6.56 -7.25 27.10
C LEU A 510 7.58 -6.16 27.44
N ASP A 511 7.52 -5.73 28.70
CA ASP A 511 8.64 -5.07 29.34
C ASP A 511 9.54 -6.13 29.99
N ILE A 512 10.85 -5.95 29.85
CA ILE A 512 11.86 -6.87 30.38
C ILE A 512 12.60 -6.17 31.51
N LEU A 513 12.71 -6.84 32.65
CA LEU A 513 13.60 -6.45 33.75
C LEU A 513 14.97 -7.07 33.49
N ALA A 514 16.00 -6.25 33.31
CA ALA A 514 17.38 -6.70 33.27
C ALA A 514 18.06 -6.36 34.60
N PHE A 515 18.71 -7.33 35.24
CA PHE A 515 19.33 -7.18 36.56
C PHE A 515 20.79 -7.65 36.53
N LYS A 516 21.57 -7.28 37.55
CA LYS A 516 23.01 -7.60 37.60
C LYS A 516 23.27 -9.02 38.11
N ASP A 517 22.82 -9.27 39.33
CA ASP A 517 23.15 -10.49 40.06
C ASP A 517 22.03 -11.52 39.90
N ASN A 518 21.22 -11.73 40.93
CA ASN A 518 20.09 -12.64 40.95
C ASN A 518 18.77 -11.89 41.22
N GLU A 519 17.66 -12.62 41.29
CA GLU A 519 16.33 -12.03 41.53
C GLU A 519 15.97 -11.84 43.02
N GLU A 520 16.89 -12.12 43.96
CA GLU A 520 16.61 -12.08 45.41
C GLU A 520 16.25 -10.67 45.90
N PHE A 521 16.80 -9.62 45.27
CA PHE A 521 16.45 -8.22 45.58
C PHE A 521 14.95 -7.91 45.39
N LEU A 522 14.20 -8.73 44.64
CA LEU A 522 12.75 -8.57 44.51
C LEU A 522 12.00 -8.88 45.81
N ALA A 523 12.60 -9.69 46.71
CA ALA A 523 12.06 -10.00 48.03
C ALA A 523 12.53 -9.02 49.11
N GLU A 524 13.55 -8.20 48.82
CA GLU A 524 14.08 -7.20 49.73
C GLU A 524 13.11 -6.02 49.89
N ARG A 525 13.17 -5.37 51.06
CA ARG A 525 12.33 -4.20 51.31
C ARG A 525 12.78 -2.99 50.47
N GLU A 526 14.07 -2.85 50.23
CA GLU A 526 14.65 -1.71 49.53
C GLU A 526 15.45 -2.20 48.33
N ALA A 527 15.10 -1.74 47.14
CA ALA A 527 15.85 -1.99 45.92
C ALA A 527 15.71 -0.79 44.97
N THR A 528 16.73 -0.56 44.13
CA THR A 528 16.78 0.56 43.19
C THR A 528 16.62 0.07 41.75
N ILE A 529 15.59 0.56 41.07
CA ILE A 529 15.22 0.15 39.71
C ILE A 529 15.24 1.35 38.77
N ALA A 530 15.93 1.21 37.63
CA ALA A 530 16.08 2.30 36.67
C ALA A 530 15.08 2.21 35.51
N THR A 531 14.30 3.26 35.30
CA THR A 531 13.41 3.41 34.14
C THR A 531 13.04 4.87 33.90
N GLY A 532 13.15 5.35 32.66
CA GLY A 532 12.66 6.68 32.27
C GLY A 532 11.16 6.73 31.91
N SER A 533 10.42 5.63 32.04
CA SER A 533 8.99 5.57 31.74
C SER A 533 8.14 5.71 33.00
N LEU A 534 7.28 6.74 33.03
CA LEU A 534 6.33 6.97 34.13
C LEU A 534 5.34 5.82 34.29
N ARG A 535 4.90 5.19 33.19
CA ARG A 535 4.08 3.97 33.22
C ARG A 535 4.77 2.82 33.95
N ARG A 536 6.02 2.54 33.62
CA ARG A 536 6.80 1.46 34.26
C ARG A 536 7.03 1.77 35.74
N LYS A 537 7.40 3.01 36.06
CA LYS A 537 7.56 3.49 37.43
C LYS A 537 6.30 3.26 38.26
N ALA A 538 5.16 3.74 37.78
CA ALA A 538 3.89 3.60 38.50
C ALA A 538 3.48 2.14 38.70
N GLN A 539 3.57 1.30 37.66
CA GLN A 539 3.22 -0.12 37.77
C GLN A 539 4.21 -0.88 38.66
N TRP A 540 5.50 -0.52 38.64
CA TRP A 540 6.49 -1.10 39.54
C TRP A 540 6.21 -0.73 40.99
N LEU A 541 6.03 0.55 41.30
CA LEU A 541 5.73 1.03 42.65
C LEU A 541 4.37 0.54 43.17
N ASN A 542 3.42 0.26 42.30
CA ASN A 542 2.16 -0.38 42.68
C ASN A 542 2.39 -1.82 43.21
N ARG A 543 3.36 -2.55 42.65
CA ARG A 543 3.70 -3.92 43.05
C ARG A 543 4.74 -3.98 44.17
N TYR A 544 5.71 -3.08 44.14
CA TYR A 544 6.83 -2.98 45.10
C TYR A 544 6.89 -1.55 45.70
N PRO A 545 5.99 -1.22 46.65
CA PRO A 545 5.83 0.17 47.13
C PRO A 545 7.02 0.75 47.89
N THR A 546 7.92 -0.10 48.38
CA THR A 546 9.11 0.30 49.14
C THR A 546 10.37 0.41 48.28
N HIS A 547 10.32 0.04 47.00
CA HIS A 547 11.45 0.17 46.09
C HIS A 547 11.62 1.62 45.63
N THR A 548 12.85 1.98 45.30
CA THR A 548 13.19 3.27 44.71
C THR A 548 13.28 3.14 43.19
N VAL A 549 12.66 4.08 42.46
CA VAL A 549 12.76 4.13 40.99
C VAL A 549 13.51 5.38 40.56
N VAL A 550 14.59 5.18 39.80
CA VAL A 550 15.48 6.23 39.29
C VAL A 550 15.37 6.41 37.78
N ASP A 551 15.68 7.61 37.31
CA ASP A 551 15.55 7.99 35.90
C ASP A 551 16.62 7.30 35.02
N LEU A 552 16.20 6.76 33.86
CA LEU A 552 17.08 6.10 32.90
C LEU A 552 16.93 6.69 31.49
N ARG A 553 18.02 7.27 30.97
CA ARG A 553 18.06 7.99 29.69
C ARG A 553 19.20 7.57 28.78
N GLY A 554 19.02 7.83 27.50
CA GLY A 554 19.92 7.47 26.42
C GLY A 554 19.20 6.65 25.36
N ASN A 555 19.95 6.17 24.37
CA ASN A 555 19.51 5.08 23.50
C ASN A 555 19.61 3.73 24.24
N VAL A 556 19.19 2.63 23.62
CA VAL A 556 19.14 1.32 24.30
C VAL A 556 20.53 0.89 24.79
N ASN A 557 21.58 1.04 23.98
CA ASN A 557 22.96 0.68 24.33
C ASN A 557 23.47 1.45 25.56
N THR A 558 23.40 2.78 25.51
CA THR A 558 23.86 3.65 26.62
C THR A 558 23.06 3.44 27.91
N ARG A 559 21.78 3.05 27.81
CA ARG A 559 20.98 2.68 28.99
C ARG A 559 21.41 1.36 29.60
N TYR A 560 21.77 0.39 28.77
CA TYR A 560 22.28 -0.89 29.23
C TYR A 560 23.68 -0.76 29.86
N GLU A 561 24.56 0.05 29.27
CA GLU A 561 25.85 0.42 29.89
C GLU A 561 25.63 1.08 31.26
N LYS A 562 24.70 2.02 31.36
CA LYS A 562 24.36 2.67 32.65
C LYS A 562 23.87 1.68 33.69
N LEU A 563 23.12 0.64 33.29
CA LEU A 563 22.74 -0.43 34.22
C LEU A 563 23.99 -1.07 34.82
N GLN A 564 25.01 -1.37 34.02
CA GLN A 564 26.26 -1.98 34.50
C GLN A 564 27.08 -1.05 35.40
N THR A 565 27.17 0.24 35.05
CA THR A 565 28.07 1.19 35.72
C THR A 565 27.51 1.87 36.97
N ASN A 566 26.19 1.91 37.17
CA ASN A 566 25.55 2.55 38.33
C ASN A 566 25.16 1.51 39.40
N ASP A 567 25.00 1.93 40.66
CA ASP A 567 24.62 1.07 41.78
C ASP A 567 23.11 0.71 41.80
N TRP A 568 22.54 0.37 40.64
CA TRP A 568 21.15 -0.07 40.51
C TRP A 568 21.07 -1.60 40.54
N ASN A 569 20.04 -2.14 41.19
CA ASN A 569 19.79 -3.58 41.17
C ASN A 569 19.33 -4.04 39.78
N ALA A 570 18.47 -3.25 39.12
CA ALA A 570 17.91 -3.59 37.81
C ALA A 570 17.45 -2.37 37.01
N ALA A 571 17.17 -2.59 35.72
CA ALA A 571 16.55 -1.61 34.83
C ALA A 571 15.48 -2.25 33.95
N ILE A 572 14.44 -1.49 33.62
CA ILE A 572 13.30 -1.98 32.83
C ILE A 572 13.35 -1.45 31.39
N PHE A 573 13.41 -2.37 30.43
CA PHE A 573 13.47 -2.12 28.99
C PHE A 573 12.19 -2.58 28.28
N ALA A 574 11.99 -2.12 27.03
CA ALA A 574 10.98 -2.75 26.17
C ALA A 574 11.64 -3.96 25.52
N GLY A 575 11.00 -5.14 25.58
CA GLY A 575 11.54 -6.37 24.98
C GLY A 575 11.85 -6.20 23.50
N ALA A 576 10.90 -5.65 22.73
CA ALA A 576 11.13 -5.34 21.31
C ALA A 576 12.31 -4.38 21.05
N GLY A 577 12.70 -3.53 22.01
CA GLY A 577 13.85 -2.65 21.83
C GLY A 577 15.18 -3.39 21.94
N LEU A 578 15.26 -4.37 22.84
CA LEU A 578 16.43 -5.23 23.06
C LEU A 578 16.60 -6.24 21.91
N GLU A 579 15.53 -6.97 21.58
CA GLU A 579 15.52 -8.00 20.54
C GLU A 579 15.95 -7.46 19.17
N ARG A 580 15.43 -6.29 18.78
CA ARG A 580 15.69 -5.71 17.45
C ARG A 580 17.15 -5.37 17.21
N ILE A 581 17.88 -4.95 18.25
CA ILE A 581 19.30 -4.62 18.12
C ILE A 581 20.20 -5.79 18.53
N GLY A 582 19.63 -6.95 18.86
CA GLY A 582 20.37 -8.14 19.31
C GLY A 582 21.08 -7.94 20.64
N LEU A 583 20.54 -7.11 21.53
CA LEU A 583 21.10 -6.89 22.86
C LEU A 583 20.42 -7.83 23.85
N GLU A 584 21.14 -8.84 24.31
CA GLU A 584 20.65 -9.86 25.23
C GLU A 584 21.37 -9.74 26.58
N PRO A 585 20.79 -9.03 27.57
CA PRO A 585 21.35 -9.03 28.91
C PRO A 585 21.38 -10.45 29.48
N GLU A 586 22.46 -10.79 30.19
CA GLU A 586 22.68 -12.12 30.76
C GLU A 586 21.53 -12.55 31.69
N ASN A 587 21.05 -11.62 32.51
CA ASN A 587 20.01 -11.86 33.50
C ASN A 587 18.75 -11.04 33.20
N THR A 588 17.68 -11.70 32.76
CA THR A 588 16.41 -11.04 32.41
C THR A 588 15.15 -11.78 32.87
N ILE A 589 14.10 -11.03 33.19
CA ILE A 589 12.75 -11.54 33.48
C ILE A 589 11.72 -10.76 32.65
N GLY A 590 10.81 -11.49 31.99
CA GLY A 590 9.66 -10.91 31.31
C GLY A 590 8.56 -10.50 32.30
N LEU A 591 8.20 -9.22 32.34
CA LEU A 591 7.20 -8.69 33.28
C LEU A 591 5.77 -8.87 32.73
N THR A 592 5.26 -10.11 32.71
CA THR A 592 3.93 -10.47 32.16
C THR A 592 2.75 -9.77 32.83
N TRP A 593 2.93 -9.33 34.07
CA TRP A 593 1.92 -8.58 34.84
C TRP A 593 1.90 -7.08 34.52
N MET A 594 2.95 -6.56 33.86
CA MET A 594 3.05 -5.14 33.51
C MET A 594 2.34 -4.89 32.18
N VAL A 595 1.27 -4.12 32.21
CA VAL A 595 0.53 -3.76 30.99
C VAL A 595 1.39 -2.80 30.16
N PRO A 596 1.75 -3.13 28.91
CA PRO A 596 2.72 -2.39 28.12
C PRO A 596 2.21 -1.00 27.70
N ALA A 597 3.10 -0.19 27.14
CA ALA A 597 2.69 1.06 26.51
C ALA A 597 1.78 0.76 25.30
N PRO A 598 0.75 1.58 25.04
CA PRO A 598 -0.06 1.47 23.83
C PRO A 598 0.82 1.39 22.58
N ALA A 599 0.53 0.43 21.71
CA ALA A 599 1.28 0.09 20.51
C ALA A 599 2.75 -0.34 20.70
N GLN A 600 3.13 -0.78 21.91
CA GLN A 600 4.47 -1.37 22.12
C GLN A 600 4.66 -2.61 21.24
N GLY A 601 5.85 -2.73 20.65
CA GLY A 601 6.19 -3.81 19.72
C GLY A 601 5.76 -3.54 18.27
N ALA A 602 4.89 -2.57 17.99
CA ALA A 602 4.47 -2.25 16.62
C ALA A 602 5.40 -1.24 15.94
N ILE A 603 5.61 -1.41 14.63
CA ILE A 603 6.30 -0.46 13.75
C ILE A 603 5.24 0.12 12.82
N MET A 604 5.23 1.45 12.73
CA MET A 604 4.29 2.20 11.89
C MET A 604 5.06 2.92 10.79
N VAL A 605 4.50 2.83 9.59
CA VAL A 605 4.94 3.55 8.40
C VAL A 605 3.94 4.67 8.15
N VAL A 606 4.44 5.89 7.97
CA VAL A 606 3.64 7.05 7.56
C VAL A 606 4.04 7.51 6.18
N ALA A 607 3.06 7.97 5.40
CA ALA A 607 3.27 8.51 4.06
C ALA A 607 2.44 9.80 3.89
N MET A 608 2.73 10.55 2.84
CA MET A 608 1.89 11.69 2.43
C MET A 608 0.51 11.20 1.97
N GLU A 609 -0.54 11.92 2.35
CA GLU A 609 -1.93 11.58 2.00
C GLU A 609 -2.16 11.48 0.49
N ASN A 610 -1.54 12.39 -0.26
CA ASN A 610 -1.63 12.53 -1.71
C ASN A 610 -0.66 11.61 -2.49
N ASP A 611 0.32 10.95 -1.85
CA ASP A 611 1.23 10.04 -2.55
C ASP A 611 0.63 8.64 -2.66
N GLU A 612 -0.26 8.46 -3.65
CA GLU A 612 -0.93 7.20 -3.94
C GLU A 612 0.07 6.06 -4.21
N PHE A 613 1.19 6.33 -4.89
CA PHE A 613 2.18 5.32 -5.21
C PHE A 613 2.83 4.73 -3.96
N VAL A 614 3.28 5.60 -3.04
CA VAL A 614 3.90 5.16 -1.79
C VAL A 614 2.88 4.46 -0.90
N ARG A 615 1.64 4.96 -0.86
CA ARG A 615 0.55 4.34 -0.09
C ARG A 615 0.18 2.95 -0.60
N GLU A 616 0.05 2.76 -1.92
CA GLU A 616 -0.18 1.44 -2.53
C GLU A 616 0.97 0.46 -2.25
N ALA A 617 2.22 0.94 -2.31
CA ALA A 617 3.39 0.12 -1.97
C ALA A 617 3.38 -0.31 -0.50
N CYS A 618 3.09 0.63 0.41
CA CYS A 618 3.06 0.35 1.85
C CYS A 618 1.86 -0.50 2.27
N ALA A 619 0.71 -0.38 1.62
CA ALA A 619 -0.49 -1.14 1.97
C ALA A 619 -0.27 -2.66 1.96
N GLN A 620 0.63 -3.15 1.11
CA GLN A 620 1.02 -4.57 1.05
C GLN A 620 1.85 -5.04 2.25
N LEU A 621 2.44 -4.11 3.02
CA LEU A 621 3.17 -4.39 4.27
C LEU A 621 2.26 -4.46 5.50
N ASN A 622 1.01 -4.00 5.36
CA ASN A 622 0.13 -3.81 6.49
C ASN A 622 -0.33 -5.15 7.07
N HIS A 623 -0.04 -5.37 8.34
CA HIS A 623 -0.52 -6.51 9.10
C HIS A 623 -1.83 -6.13 9.81
N GLU A 624 -2.95 -6.50 9.21
CA GLU A 624 -4.30 -6.11 9.61
C GLU A 624 -4.60 -6.39 11.09
N SER A 625 -4.22 -7.57 11.60
CA SER A 625 -4.43 -7.92 13.01
C SER A 625 -3.70 -6.99 13.97
N THR A 626 -2.47 -6.57 13.63
CA THR A 626 -1.71 -5.62 14.44
C THR A 626 -2.28 -4.22 14.34
N GLU A 627 -2.69 -3.78 13.15
CA GLU A 627 -3.36 -2.50 12.95
C GLU A 627 -4.64 -2.41 13.79
N ILE A 628 -5.49 -3.45 13.76
CA ILE A 628 -6.72 -3.51 14.56
C ILE A 628 -6.43 -3.36 16.05
N CYS A 629 -5.50 -4.15 16.58
CA CYS A 629 -5.16 -4.13 18.01
C CYS A 629 -4.60 -2.77 18.44
N THR A 630 -3.60 -2.28 17.70
CA THR A 630 -2.93 -1.02 18.02
C THR A 630 -3.88 0.17 17.89
N ARG A 631 -4.82 0.16 16.92
CA ARG A 631 -5.87 1.18 16.81
C ARG A 631 -6.72 1.27 18.07
N GLN A 632 -7.12 0.15 18.67
CA GLN A 632 -7.88 0.16 19.93
C GLN A 632 -7.05 0.71 21.10
N GLU A 633 -5.80 0.27 21.22
CA GLU A 633 -4.88 0.76 22.27
C GLU A 633 -4.63 2.27 22.15
N ARG A 634 -4.46 2.77 20.92
CA ARG A 634 -4.21 4.18 20.64
C ARG A 634 -5.44 5.04 20.83
N GLU A 635 -6.61 4.54 20.48
CA GLU A 635 -7.89 5.22 20.73
C GLU A 635 -8.15 5.34 22.23
N PHE A 636 -7.87 4.28 22.99
CA PHE A 636 -7.91 4.31 24.45
C PHE A 636 -6.97 5.38 25.03
N LEU A 637 -5.72 5.46 24.56
CA LEU A 637 -4.76 6.49 24.96
C LEU A 637 -5.25 7.90 24.62
N ARG A 638 -5.80 8.09 23.42
CA ARG A 638 -6.31 9.38 22.92
C ARG A 638 -7.46 9.91 23.78
N ILE A 639 -8.40 9.04 24.17
CA ILE A 639 -9.58 9.42 24.96
C ILE A 639 -9.24 9.73 26.41
N LEU A 640 -8.26 9.03 26.98
CA LEU A 640 -7.73 9.38 28.30
C LEU A 640 -6.94 10.71 28.28
N GLU A 641 -6.79 11.35 27.11
CA GLU A 641 -5.96 12.55 26.89
C GLU A 641 -4.53 12.35 27.40
N GLY A 642 -4.06 11.10 27.35
CA GLY A 642 -2.75 10.71 27.81
C GLY A 642 -1.69 11.04 26.76
N GLY A 643 -0.89 12.08 27.02
CA GLY A 643 0.43 12.20 26.38
C GLY A 643 1.42 11.16 26.94
N CYS A 644 2.69 11.24 26.54
CA CYS A 644 3.79 10.44 27.13
C CYS A 644 4.01 10.70 28.64
N THR A 645 3.25 11.63 29.22
CA THR A 645 3.36 12.15 30.58
C THR A 645 2.45 11.45 31.57
N ALA A 646 1.49 10.63 31.12
CA ALA A 646 0.57 9.90 32.00
C ALA A 646 0.96 8.41 32.16
N PRO A 647 0.89 7.82 33.38
CA PRO A 647 1.17 6.40 33.60
C PRO A 647 0.03 5.49 33.08
N ILE A 648 -0.08 5.41 31.75
CA ILE A 648 -1.13 4.66 31.04
C ILE A 648 -0.52 3.45 30.35
N GLY A 649 -1.16 2.29 30.48
CA GLY A 649 -0.84 1.07 29.73
C GLY A 649 -2.07 0.56 28.99
N ALA A 650 -1.87 -0.02 27.80
CA ALA A 650 -2.91 -0.71 27.07
C ALA A 650 -2.33 -1.86 26.25
N LEU A 651 -3.03 -2.99 26.23
CA LEU A 651 -2.71 -4.14 25.39
C LEU A 651 -3.99 -4.72 24.81
N ALA A 652 -4.02 -4.81 23.48
CA ALA A 652 -5.03 -5.53 22.73
C ALA A 652 -4.42 -6.70 21.97
N TYR A 653 -5.20 -7.78 21.86
CA TYR A 653 -4.87 -8.96 21.07
C TYR A 653 -6.14 -9.60 20.51
N ILE A 654 -6.00 -10.35 19.41
CA ILE A 654 -7.06 -11.16 18.84
C ILE A 654 -6.88 -12.59 19.34
N ASN A 655 -7.89 -13.15 20.01
CA ASN A 655 -7.84 -14.52 20.53
C ASN A 655 -8.21 -15.55 19.43
N LYS A 656 -8.10 -16.84 19.76
CA LYS A 656 -8.43 -17.95 18.84
C LYS A 656 -9.90 -18.01 18.42
N GLU A 657 -10.78 -17.32 19.15
CA GLU A 657 -12.23 -17.25 18.91
C GLU A 657 -12.61 -16.03 18.05
N ASN A 658 -11.62 -15.33 17.47
CA ASN A 658 -11.80 -14.10 16.71
C ASN A 658 -12.45 -12.96 17.51
N GLU A 659 -12.10 -12.83 18.79
CA GLU A 659 -12.46 -11.66 19.60
C GLU A 659 -11.24 -10.77 19.84
N VAL A 660 -11.44 -9.47 19.65
CA VAL A 660 -10.49 -8.43 20.03
C VAL A 660 -10.66 -8.17 21.53
N ASN A 661 -9.63 -8.49 22.30
CA ASN A 661 -9.57 -8.25 23.73
C ASN A 661 -8.70 -7.02 23.97
N LEU A 662 -9.10 -6.11 24.87
CA LEU A 662 -8.34 -4.93 25.25
C LEU A 662 -8.32 -4.80 26.77
N LYS A 663 -7.10 -4.74 27.32
CA LYS A 663 -6.84 -4.40 28.72
C LYS A 663 -6.18 -3.04 28.82
N GLY A 664 -6.77 -2.13 29.59
CA GLY A 664 -6.27 -0.78 29.83
C GLY A 664 -6.04 -0.51 31.31
N VAL A 665 -4.98 0.26 31.63
CA VAL A 665 -4.65 0.67 33.00
C VAL A 665 -4.27 2.15 33.07
N LEU A 666 -4.63 2.79 34.18
CA LEU A 666 -4.25 4.16 34.54
C LEU A 666 -3.82 4.18 36.01
N LEU A 667 -2.65 4.75 36.31
CA LEU A 667 -2.11 4.82 37.67
C LEU A 667 -1.64 6.24 38.02
N THR A 668 -1.58 6.57 39.32
CA THR A 668 -0.80 7.71 39.79
C THR A 668 0.69 7.44 39.61
N VAL A 669 1.52 8.47 39.48
CA VAL A 669 2.98 8.32 39.27
C VAL A 669 3.67 7.55 40.40
N ASP A 670 3.14 7.65 41.62
CA ASP A 670 3.61 6.92 42.80
C ASP A 670 3.05 5.49 42.92
N GLY A 671 2.19 5.06 41.99
CA GLY A 671 1.60 3.72 41.95
C GLY A 671 0.52 3.44 43.00
N LYS A 672 0.14 4.40 43.86
CA LYS A 672 -0.81 4.16 44.96
C LYS A 672 -2.25 3.97 44.51
N LYS A 673 -2.70 4.71 43.49
CA LYS A 673 -4.02 4.53 42.88
C LYS A 673 -3.86 3.84 41.54
N LYS A 674 -4.66 2.80 41.31
CA LYS A 674 -4.71 2.06 40.04
C LYS A 674 -6.16 1.87 39.61
N LEU A 675 -6.45 2.22 38.36
CA LEU A 675 -7.70 1.92 37.67
C LEU A 675 -7.39 0.99 36.50
N GLU A 676 -8.15 -0.08 36.36
CA GLU A 676 -7.99 -1.01 35.25
C GLU A 676 -9.35 -1.42 34.69
N SER A 677 -9.38 -1.67 33.38
CA SER A 677 -10.56 -2.14 32.69
C SER A 677 -10.18 -3.13 31.59
N GLU A 678 -11.04 -4.12 31.38
CA GLU A 678 -10.88 -5.12 30.34
C GLU A 678 -12.20 -5.25 29.59
N PHE A 679 -12.13 -5.28 28.26
CA PHE A 679 -13.28 -5.40 27.37
C PHE A 679 -12.92 -6.35 26.23
N SER A 680 -13.91 -7.08 25.73
CA SER A 680 -13.79 -7.88 24.52
C SER A 680 -14.92 -7.54 23.54
N ALA A 681 -14.65 -7.70 22.25
CA ALA A 681 -15.65 -7.60 21.20
C ALA A 681 -15.30 -8.52 20.02
N PRO A 682 -16.29 -9.11 19.33
CA PRO A 682 -16.04 -9.88 18.12
C PRO A 682 -15.32 -9.07 17.03
N LEU A 683 -14.48 -9.74 16.24
CA LEU A 683 -13.86 -9.15 15.05
C LEU A 683 -14.95 -8.61 14.11
N GLY A 684 -14.77 -7.40 13.59
CA GLY A 684 -15.81 -6.64 12.86
C GLY A 684 -16.79 -5.82 13.71
N ARG A 685 -16.88 -6.01 15.04
CA ARG A 685 -17.70 -5.21 15.96
C ARG A 685 -16.91 -4.50 17.07
N HIS A 686 -15.60 -4.36 16.87
CA HIS A 686 -14.65 -3.81 17.85
C HIS A 686 -14.40 -2.31 17.66
N GLU A 687 -15.22 -1.60 16.86
CA GLU A 687 -14.98 -0.19 16.50
C GLU A 687 -14.86 0.72 17.73
N PHE A 688 -15.70 0.50 18.74
CA PHE A 688 -15.76 1.32 19.96
C PHE A 688 -15.02 0.73 21.16
N LEU A 689 -14.32 -0.40 21.01
CA LEU A 689 -13.71 -1.13 22.13
C LEU A 689 -12.75 -0.26 22.94
N GLY A 690 -11.85 0.48 22.26
CA GLY A 690 -10.92 1.42 22.89
C GLY A 690 -11.64 2.54 23.65
N ARG A 691 -12.74 3.04 23.09
CA ARG A 691 -13.55 4.11 23.67
C ARG A 691 -14.31 3.64 24.91
N ASP A 692 -14.93 2.48 24.86
CA ASP A 692 -15.69 1.91 25.98
C ASP A 692 -14.76 1.57 27.14
N CYS A 693 -13.58 1.01 26.84
CA CYS A 693 -12.53 0.77 27.83
C CYS A 693 -12.05 2.06 28.52
N ALA A 694 -11.81 3.13 27.75
CA ALA A 694 -11.37 4.41 28.31
C ALA A 694 -12.48 5.07 29.15
N ASN A 695 -13.72 5.08 28.67
CA ASN A 695 -14.86 5.66 29.37
C ASN A 695 -15.16 4.95 30.70
N SER A 696 -14.95 3.63 30.77
CA SER A 696 -15.03 2.86 32.02
C SER A 696 -14.01 3.31 33.07
N ILE A 697 -12.79 3.67 32.65
CA ILE A 697 -11.78 4.22 33.58
C ILE A 697 -12.15 5.64 33.99
N LEU A 698 -12.58 6.48 33.04
CA LEU A 698 -12.95 7.88 33.31
C LEU A 698 -14.14 8.00 34.26
N SER A 699 -15.15 7.15 34.11
CA SER A 699 -16.36 7.14 34.97
C SER A 699 -16.07 6.68 36.41
N ARG A 700 -15.02 5.87 36.61
CA ARG A 700 -14.57 5.39 37.93
C ARG A 700 -13.53 6.30 38.60
N GLY A 701 -13.50 7.58 38.23
CA GLY A 701 -12.59 8.57 38.83
C GLY A 701 -11.30 8.81 38.06
N GLY A 702 -11.12 8.22 36.86
CA GLY A 702 -9.97 8.46 36.00
C GLY A 702 -9.79 9.93 35.61
N LYS A 703 -10.89 10.70 35.47
CA LYS A 703 -10.83 12.15 35.20
C LYS A 703 -10.08 12.93 36.29
N LEU A 704 -10.38 12.65 37.56
CA LEU A 704 -9.72 13.31 38.70
C LEU A 704 -8.23 12.95 38.74
N LEU A 705 -7.92 11.68 38.48
CA LEU A 705 -6.57 11.14 38.47
C LEU A 705 -5.72 11.73 37.34
N MET A 706 -6.29 11.92 36.15
CA MET A 706 -5.63 12.59 35.02
C MET A 706 -5.39 14.09 35.27
N ASN A 707 -6.30 14.78 35.97
CA ASN A 707 -6.10 16.18 36.37
C ASN A 707 -4.97 16.32 37.41
N GLU A 708 -4.86 15.39 38.37
CA GLU A 708 -3.75 15.31 39.33
C GLU A 708 -2.39 15.11 38.62
N ILE A 709 -2.35 14.30 37.55
CA ILE A 709 -1.12 13.99 36.79
C ILE A 709 -0.66 15.17 35.92
N HIS A 710 -1.57 15.84 35.21
CA HIS A 710 -1.22 16.96 34.32
C HIS A 710 -0.82 18.25 35.07
N GLY A 711 -1.18 18.38 36.35
CA GLY A 711 -0.89 19.56 37.16
C GLY A 711 0.49 19.61 37.82
N ALA A 712 1.36 18.61 37.64
CA ALA A 712 2.52 18.41 38.52
C ALA A 712 3.88 18.98 38.06
N THR A 713 4.03 19.60 36.88
CA THR A 713 5.36 19.97 36.33
C THR A 713 5.49 21.32 35.61
N LEU A 714 4.53 22.23 35.73
CA LEU A 714 4.69 23.62 35.26
C LEU A 714 4.20 24.59 36.33
N ASP A 715 5.01 25.60 36.65
CA ASP A 715 4.67 26.61 37.64
C ASP A 715 3.45 27.43 37.20
N THR A 716 2.57 27.74 38.17
CA THR A 716 1.38 28.55 37.91
C THR A 716 1.81 29.96 37.51
N ASN A 717 1.37 30.44 36.34
CA ASN A 717 1.74 31.76 35.84
C ASN A 717 0.59 32.79 35.90
N ILE A 718 -0.65 32.33 36.07
CA ILE A 718 -1.84 33.16 36.26
C ILE A 718 -2.63 32.66 37.47
N PHE A 719 -3.15 33.60 38.28
CA PHE A 719 -4.01 33.26 39.41
C PHE A 719 -5.39 33.92 39.26
N SER A 720 -6.46 33.16 39.48
CA SER A 720 -7.83 33.67 39.47
C SER A 720 -8.36 33.81 40.91
N THR A 721 -8.80 35.01 41.30
CA THR A 721 -9.39 35.25 42.64
C THR A 721 -10.83 34.76 42.78
N LYS A 722 -11.30 34.03 41.77
CA LYS A 722 -12.58 33.35 41.72
C LYS A 722 -12.34 31.92 41.26
N ASP A 723 -13.02 30.96 41.86
CA ASP A 723 -12.95 29.58 41.42
C ASP A 723 -13.57 29.41 40.02
N LEU A 724 -12.87 28.73 39.12
CA LEU A 724 -13.22 28.62 37.70
C LEU A 724 -13.80 27.23 37.41
N THR A 725 -14.80 27.16 36.53
CA THR A 725 -15.34 25.87 36.09
C THR A 725 -14.36 25.14 35.17
N HIS A 726 -14.52 23.83 35.02
CA HIS A 726 -13.69 23.04 34.11
C HIS A 726 -13.74 23.57 32.66
N ASP A 727 -14.94 23.95 32.19
CA ASP A 727 -15.11 24.55 30.86
C ASP A 727 -14.34 25.87 30.72
N GLN A 728 -14.29 26.68 31.78
CA GLN A 728 -13.55 27.95 31.79
C GLN A 728 -12.03 27.74 31.84
N LEU A 729 -11.56 26.74 32.60
CA LEU A 729 -10.15 26.35 32.60
C LEU A 729 -9.69 25.86 31.22
N GLY A 730 -10.57 25.21 30.46
CA GLY A 730 -10.31 24.77 29.07
C GLY A 730 -10.24 25.90 28.04
N LEU A 731 -10.62 27.15 28.39
CA LEU A 731 -10.54 28.29 27.47
C LEU A 731 -9.17 28.96 27.46
N PHE A 732 -8.28 28.64 28.41
CA PHE A 732 -6.93 29.19 28.44
C PHE A 732 -6.06 28.55 27.35
N LYS A 733 -5.12 29.32 26.78
CA LYS A 733 -4.11 28.79 25.88
C LYS A 733 -3.21 27.78 26.60
N ASP A 734 -2.65 26.84 25.84
CA ASP A 734 -1.74 25.80 26.36
C ASP A 734 -0.50 26.37 27.09
N SER A 735 -0.10 27.61 26.80
CA SER A 735 1.00 28.33 27.47
C SER A 735 0.63 28.99 28.80
N VAL A 736 -0.66 28.98 29.19
CA VAL A 736 -1.16 29.57 30.42
C VAL A 736 -1.49 28.47 31.43
N ARG A 737 -1.02 28.61 32.67
CA ARG A 737 -1.31 27.71 33.79
C ARG A 737 -1.96 28.51 34.89
N VAL A 738 -3.20 28.15 35.21
CA VAL A 738 -4.08 28.93 36.07
C VAL A 738 -4.37 28.16 37.34
N LYS A 739 -4.15 28.81 38.49
CA LYS A 739 -4.72 28.38 39.76
C LYS A 739 -5.91 29.27 40.09
N SER A 740 -7.01 28.70 40.55
CA SER A 740 -8.22 29.45 40.90
C SER A 740 -8.65 29.13 42.32
N GLU A 741 -8.92 30.16 43.11
CA GLU A 741 -9.52 30.03 44.45
C GLU A 741 -10.41 31.25 44.72
N ASP A 742 -11.50 31.06 45.47
CA ASP A 742 -12.36 32.18 45.87
C ASP A 742 -11.72 33.01 46.99
N PHE A 743 -11.40 34.26 46.68
CA PHE A 743 -10.81 35.21 47.64
C PHE A 743 -11.85 35.92 48.51
N ILE A 744 -13.13 35.66 48.25
CA ILE A 744 -14.24 36.18 49.03
C ILE A 744 -15.14 35.01 49.43
N LYS A 745 -15.55 34.97 50.69
CA LYS A 745 -16.55 34.03 51.17
C LYS A 745 -17.85 34.77 51.45
N ILE A 746 -18.93 34.28 50.84
CA ILE A 746 -20.29 34.77 51.10
C ILE A 746 -20.86 34.00 52.28
N SER A 747 -20.94 34.67 53.42
CA SER A 747 -21.56 34.14 54.63
C SER A 747 -23.00 34.67 54.70
N PRO A 748 -24.04 33.84 54.51
CA PRO A 748 -25.41 34.28 54.74
C PRO A 748 -25.56 34.70 56.19
N ASN A 749 -26.23 35.82 56.44
CA ASN A 749 -26.59 36.18 57.80
C ASN A 749 -27.80 35.35 58.22
N ARG A 750 -27.82 34.95 59.50
CA ARG A 750 -28.99 34.28 60.07
C ARG A 750 -30.06 35.34 60.31
N ILE A 751 -31.08 35.37 59.47
CA ILE A 751 -32.25 36.23 59.65
C ILE A 751 -33.36 35.36 60.23
N SER A 752 -34.06 35.85 61.25
CA SER A 752 -35.13 35.06 61.87
C SER A 752 -36.23 34.78 60.84
N ALA A 753 -36.71 33.52 60.80
CA ALA A 753 -37.80 33.15 59.90
C ALA A 753 -39.06 33.97 60.15
N TYR A 754 -39.30 34.38 61.42
CA TYR A 754 -40.36 35.30 61.78
C TYR A 754 -40.25 36.64 61.04
N GLU A 755 -39.05 37.23 60.97
CA GLU A 755 -38.83 38.52 60.30
C GLU A 755 -38.98 38.39 58.78
N LEU A 756 -38.52 37.29 58.18
CA LEU A 756 -38.61 37.07 56.73
C LEU A 756 -40.05 36.80 56.26
N LYS A 757 -40.85 36.09 57.06
CA LYS A 757 -42.25 35.74 56.75
C LYS A 757 -43.24 36.91 56.92
N LYS A 758 -42.82 38.03 57.52
CA LYS A 758 -43.63 39.27 57.55
C LYS A 758 -43.88 39.76 56.13
N GLU A 759 -45.12 40.17 55.88
CA GLU A 759 -45.53 40.79 54.62
C GLU A 759 -44.74 42.06 54.36
N LYS A 760 -44.19 42.19 53.14
CA LYS A 760 -43.40 43.34 52.71
C LYS A 760 -43.92 43.81 51.35
N ASN A 761 -44.47 45.03 51.34
CA ASN A 761 -45.12 45.59 50.15
C ASN A 761 -44.13 45.89 49.02
N ASN A 762 -42.95 46.45 49.33
CA ASN A 762 -41.90 46.73 48.34
C ASN A 762 -40.58 46.11 48.80
N VAL A 763 -39.91 45.37 47.92
CA VAL A 763 -38.65 44.67 48.21
C VAL A 763 -37.62 44.89 47.12
N ILE A 764 -36.39 45.21 47.50
CA ILE A 764 -35.25 45.40 46.59
C ILE A 764 -34.23 44.28 46.78
N LEU A 765 -33.84 43.64 45.67
CA LEU A 765 -32.80 42.60 45.60
C LEU A 765 -31.75 42.98 44.55
N THR A 766 -30.55 43.36 45.00
CA THR A 766 -29.49 43.90 44.11
C THR A 766 -28.45 42.86 43.67
N SER A 767 -28.46 41.65 44.24
CA SER A 767 -27.51 40.59 43.90
C SER A 767 -28.10 39.20 44.06
N GLN A 768 -27.59 38.23 43.29
CA GLN A 768 -27.98 36.81 43.43
C GLN A 768 -27.67 36.26 44.82
N ASN A 769 -26.54 36.66 45.40
CA ASN A 769 -26.15 36.26 46.76
C ASN A 769 -27.18 36.70 47.83
N ALA A 770 -27.86 37.84 47.64
CA ALA A 770 -28.93 38.25 48.54
C ALA A 770 -30.11 37.27 48.46
N VAL A 771 -30.50 36.85 47.25
CA VAL A 771 -31.58 35.89 47.02
C VAL A 771 -31.23 34.53 47.64
N GLU A 772 -30.03 34.02 47.38
CA GLU A 772 -29.56 32.75 47.93
C GLU A 772 -29.45 32.77 49.46
N ALA A 773 -29.02 33.90 50.04
CA ALA A 773 -28.96 34.05 51.48
C ALA A 773 -30.35 34.03 52.13
N LEU A 774 -31.37 34.59 51.48
CA LEU A 774 -32.75 34.48 51.95
C LEU A 774 -33.26 33.04 51.90
N LEU A 775 -33.04 32.36 50.77
CA LEU A 775 -33.47 30.97 50.57
C LEU A 775 -32.78 29.97 51.51
N LYS A 776 -31.62 30.32 52.07
CA LYS A 776 -30.96 29.55 53.14
C LYS A 776 -31.62 29.69 54.51
N ASN A 777 -32.36 30.77 54.75
CA ASN A 777 -33.01 31.04 56.03
C ASN A 777 -34.50 30.64 56.03
N VAL A 778 -35.15 30.63 54.86
CA VAL A 778 -36.58 30.30 54.72
C VAL A 778 -36.87 29.84 53.30
N ASP A 779 -37.89 29.00 53.10
CA ASP A 779 -38.37 28.65 51.78
C ASP A 779 -38.89 29.90 51.04
N GLY A 780 -38.64 30.00 49.73
CA GLY A 780 -39.08 31.13 48.94
C GLY A 780 -40.61 31.24 48.84
N ALA A 781 -41.34 30.12 48.93
CA ALA A 781 -42.80 30.12 48.97
C ALA A 781 -43.38 30.75 50.27
N ASP A 782 -42.58 30.78 51.34
CA ASP A 782 -42.96 31.41 52.61
C ASP A 782 -42.70 32.93 52.63
N LEU A 783 -42.02 33.48 51.62
CA LEU A 783 -41.73 34.91 51.52
C LEU A 783 -42.93 35.67 50.95
N LYS A 784 -43.55 36.48 51.80
CA LYS A 784 -44.70 37.32 51.43
C LYS A 784 -44.27 38.67 50.88
N PHE A 785 -43.63 38.67 49.72
CA PHE A 785 -43.19 39.89 49.04
C PHE A 785 -44.24 40.33 48.02
N GLY A 786 -44.73 41.57 48.13
CA GLY A 786 -45.68 42.16 47.18
C GLY A 786 -45.01 42.55 45.86
N ASN A 787 -44.34 43.70 45.86
CA ASN A 787 -43.62 44.24 44.72
C ASN A 787 -42.12 43.97 44.83
N ILE A 788 -41.58 43.13 43.94
CA ILE A 788 -40.15 42.82 43.92
C ILE A 788 -39.44 43.61 42.82
N TYR A 789 -38.39 44.32 43.20
CA TYR A 789 -37.53 45.13 42.34
C TYR A 789 -36.11 44.58 42.38
N CYS A 790 -35.44 44.49 41.24
CA CYS A 790 -34.08 43.92 41.23
C CYS A 790 -33.11 44.57 40.26
N VAL A 791 -31.82 44.39 40.54
CA VAL A 791 -30.73 44.80 39.65
C VAL A 791 -30.19 43.58 38.92
N GLY A 792 -30.18 43.67 37.59
CA GLY A 792 -29.59 42.68 36.70
C GLY A 792 -30.50 41.49 36.38
N ARG A 793 -30.40 41.04 35.12
CA ARG A 793 -31.18 39.91 34.57
C ARG A 793 -30.97 38.59 35.32
N LYS A 794 -29.77 38.38 35.85
CA LYS A 794 -29.39 37.18 36.61
C LYS A 794 -30.12 37.09 37.95
N THR A 795 -30.22 38.20 38.66
CA THR A 795 -31.02 38.32 39.90
C THR A 795 -32.49 38.11 39.60
N LYS A 796 -33.03 38.78 38.57
CA LYS A 796 -34.42 38.62 38.12
C LYS A 796 -34.81 37.15 37.93
N ARG A 797 -34.04 36.40 37.14
CA ARG A 797 -34.30 34.98 36.87
C ARG A 797 -34.32 34.14 38.14
N LEU A 798 -33.42 34.41 39.10
CA LEU A 798 -33.33 33.63 40.32
C LEU A 798 -34.51 33.91 41.26
N VAL A 799 -34.94 35.17 41.34
CA VAL A 799 -36.12 35.62 42.08
C VAL A 799 -37.40 35.02 41.49
N GLU A 800 -37.60 35.15 40.18
CA GLU A 800 -38.80 34.61 39.50
C GLU A 800 -38.92 33.10 39.62
N ARG A 801 -37.78 32.40 39.72
CA ARG A 801 -37.75 30.94 39.85
C ARG A 801 -38.09 30.44 41.25
N HIS A 802 -37.75 31.18 42.31
CA HIS A 802 -37.80 30.65 43.68
C HIS A 802 -38.64 31.47 44.65
N ILE A 803 -38.90 32.75 44.38
CA ILE A 803 -39.61 33.66 45.29
C ILE A 803 -40.93 34.11 44.66
N GLY A 804 -40.89 34.75 43.49
CA GLY A 804 -42.10 35.33 42.89
C GLY A 804 -41.81 36.30 41.74
N PRO A 805 -42.85 36.82 41.07
CA PRO A 805 -42.71 37.68 39.91
C PRO A 805 -42.00 39.01 40.25
N VAL A 806 -41.13 39.47 39.35
CA VAL A 806 -40.41 40.75 39.50
C VAL A 806 -41.19 41.86 38.81
N ARG A 807 -41.56 42.90 39.58
CA ARG A 807 -42.32 44.07 39.11
C ARG A 807 -41.50 44.96 38.16
N HIS A 808 -40.23 45.22 38.50
CA HIS A 808 -39.32 45.97 37.61
C HIS A 808 -37.86 45.54 37.78
N GLN A 809 -37.08 45.68 36.71
CA GLN A 809 -35.66 45.33 36.70
C GLN A 809 -34.85 46.39 35.97
N GLU A 810 -33.78 46.85 36.62
CA GLU A 810 -32.82 47.79 36.03
C GLU A 810 -31.43 47.19 35.90
N LYS A 811 -30.58 47.84 35.09
CA LYS A 811 -29.20 47.42 34.89
C LYS A 811 -28.28 47.82 36.04
N TYR A 812 -28.53 48.97 36.67
CA TYR A 812 -27.71 49.55 37.72
C TYR A 812 -28.57 49.99 38.91
N ALA A 813 -27.97 50.01 40.11
CA ALA A 813 -28.67 50.36 41.34
C ALA A 813 -29.18 51.82 41.35
N GLU A 814 -28.42 52.74 40.76
CA GLU A 814 -28.81 54.15 40.59
C GLU A 814 -30.08 54.29 39.73
N LYS A 815 -30.12 53.65 38.56
CA LYS A 815 -31.31 53.64 37.68
C LYS A 815 -32.51 52.97 38.33
N LEU A 816 -32.28 51.92 39.13
CA LEU A 816 -33.36 51.33 39.91
C LEU A 816 -33.91 52.32 40.94
N ALA A 817 -33.03 53.07 41.62
CA ALA A 817 -33.45 54.08 42.59
C ALA A 817 -34.25 55.21 41.92
N GLU A 818 -33.77 55.76 40.79
CA GLU A 818 -34.51 56.76 39.99
C GLU A 818 -35.91 56.26 39.61
N TYR A 819 -36.01 55.04 39.09
CA TYR A 819 -37.30 54.44 38.73
C TYR A 819 -38.23 54.31 39.94
N LEU A 820 -37.70 53.89 41.09
CA LEU A 820 -38.50 53.72 42.31
C LEU A 820 -39.00 55.06 42.86
N VAL A 821 -38.24 56.15 42.71
CA VAL A 821 -38.71 57.50 43.09
C VAL A 821 -39.93 57.90 42.28
N GLU A 822 -39.97 57.54 40.99
CA GLU A 822 -41.03 57.99 40.08
C GLU A 822 -42.25 57.06 40.06
N TYR A 823 -42.05 55.75 40.24
CA TYR A 823 -43.08 54.73 39.94
C TYR A 823 -43.41 53.78 41.10
N MET A 824 -42.72 53.84 42.24
CA MET A 824 -43.00 52.94 43.37
C MET A 824 -44.28 53.37 44.11
N GLU A 825 -45.19 52.43 44.33
CA GLU A 825 -46.36 52.64 45.17
C GLU A 825 -45.96 52.54 46.66
N GLY A 826 -46.14 53.65 47.39
CA GLY A 826 -45.85 53.75 48.82
C GLY A 826 -44.50 54.43 49.12
N LEU A 827 -44.26 54.74 50.40
CA LEU A 827 -43.07 55.46 50.87
C LEU A 827 -42.10 54.59 51.67
N GLU A 828 -42.32 53.26 51.73
CA GLU A 828 -41.43 52.34 52.43
C GLU A 828 -40.99 51.18 51.53
N VAL A 829 -39.73 50.79 51.64
CA VAL A 829 -39.14 49.67 50.91
C VAL A 829 -38.18 48.88 51.80
N THR A 830 -38.19 47.55 51.68
CA THR A 830 -37.21 46.69 52.34
C THR A 830 -36.08 46.35 51.38
N TYR A 831 -34.85 46.70 51.73
CA TYR A 831 -33.67 46.44 50.91
C TYR A 831 -32.82 45.32 51.50
N PHE A 832 -32.77 44.18 50.80
CA PHE A 832 -31.89 43.07 51.17
C PHE A 832 -30.51 43.25 50.53
N CYS A 833 -29.51 43.51 51.35
CA CYS A 833 -28.22 44.02 50.92
C CYS A 833 -27.04 43.26 51.55
N SER A 834 -25.82 43.61 51.11
CA SER A 834 -24.58 43.09 51.72
C SER A 834 -23.96 44.12 52.67
N ASN A 835 -23.02 43.68 53.50
CA ASN A 835 -22.20 44.58 54.31
C ASN A 835 -21.27 45.50 53.48
N LEU A 836 -20.96 45.15 52.22
CA LEU A 836 -20.08 45.92 51.32
C LEU A 836 -20.88 46.52 50.15
N ARG A 837 -22.09 47.02 50.42
CA ARG A 837 -22.98 47.62 49.42
C ARG A 837 -22.55 49.04 49.03
N LEU A 838 -22.97 49.47 47.83
CA LEU A 838 -22.88 50.87 47.44
C LEU A 838 -24.08 51.63 48.03
N ASP A 839 -23.81 52.75 48.72
CA ASP A 839 -24.84 53.55 49.40
C ASP A 839 -25.67 54.43 48.45
N THR A 840 -25.35 54.44 47.15
CA THR A 840 -26.04 55.24 46.14
C THR A 840 -27.55 54.99 46.11
N LEU A 841 -27.97 53.73 46.16
CA LEU A 841 -29.40 53.36 46.12
C LEU A 841 -30.17 53.81 47.38
N PRO A 842 -29.74 53.46 48.62
CA PRO A 842 -30.44 53.94 49.80
C PRO A 842 -30.39 55.47 49.95
N THR A 843 -29.30 56.11 49.53
CA THR A 843 -29.16 57.58 49.58
C THR A 843 -30.16 58.27 48.67
N ILE A 844 -30.29 57.85 47.40
CA ILE A 844 -31.24 58.46 46.45
C ILE A 844 -32.69 58.29 46.94
N LEU A 845 -33.03 57.11 47.47
CA LEU A 845 -34.38 56.87 47.99
C LEU A 845 -34.68 57.71 49.23
N ALA A 846 -33.74 57.80 50.17
CA ALA A 846 -33.88 58.61 51.38
C ALA A 846 -34.00 60.12 51.07
N GLN A 847 -33.22 60.63 50.12
CA GLN A 847 -33.30 62.03 49.65
C GLN A 847 -34.65 62.39 49.04
N ASN A 848 -35.40 61.38 48.55
CA ASN A 848 -36.74 61.53 47.97
C ASN A 848 -37.85 61.09 48.94
N ASN A 849 -37.60 61.12 50.26
CA ASN A 849 -38.57 60.78 51.32
C ASN A 849 -39.10 59.34 51.28
N ILE A 850 -38.37 58.40 50.67
CA ILE A 850 -38.67 56.97 50.73
C ILE A 850 -37.86 56.34 51.86
N LYS A 851 -38.54 55.76 52.85
CA LYS A 851 -37.91 55.07 53.97
C LYS A 851 -37.41 53.70 53.54
N VAL A 852 -36.11 53.48 53.70
CA VAL A 852 -35.41 52.23 53.34
C VAL A 852 -35.15 51.42 54.61
N ASN A 853 -35.83 50.28 54.73
CA ASN A 853 -35.59 49.29 55.78
C ASN A 853 -34.51 48.32 55.29
N GLU A 854 -33.26 48.54 55.69
CA GLU A 854 -32.13 47.74 55.24
C GLU A 854 -31.97 46.46 56.07
N ILE A 855 -31.93 45.32 55.38
CA ILE A 855 -31.67 44.02 55.99
C ILE A 855 -30.42 43.45 55.33
N GLU A 856 -29.36 43.32 56.12
CA GLU A 856 -28.12 42.71 55.64
C GLU A 856 -28.32 41.20 55.49
N ALA A 857 -28.54 40.75 54.25
CA ALA A 857 -28.82 39.37 53.90
C ALA A 857 -27.57 38.49 54.00
N TYR A 858 -26.40 39.03 53.69
CA TYR A 858 -25.14 38.31 53.74
C TYR A 858 -23.95 39.23 54.03
N LYS A 859 -22.88 38.63 54.54
CA LYS A 859 -21.57 39.24 54.69
C LYS A 859 -20.60 38.67 53.67
N THR A 860 -19.98 39.55 52.90
CA THR A 860 -18.77 39.24 52.14
C THR A 860 -17.59 39.34 53.11
N LYS A 861 -16.90 38.23 53.34
CA LYS A 861 -15.67 38.17 54.13
C LYS A 861 -14.48 37.99 53.19
N HIS A 862 -13.41 38.77 53.40
CA HIS A 862 -12.14 38.50 52.74
C HIS A 862 -11.61 37.14 53.20
N ALA A 863 -11.20 36.33 52.24
CA ALA A 863 -10.56 35.05 52.44
C ALA A 863 -9.25 35.07 51.65
N PRO A 864 -8.26 35.89 52.07
CA PRO A 864 -7.02 36.02 51.34
C PRO A 864 -6.32 34.65 51.22
N ARG A 865 -5.55 34.53 50.13
CA ARG A 865 -4.62 33.43 49.92
C ARG A 865 -3.31 34.02 49.47
N LYS A 866 -2.22 33.55 50.06
CA LYS A 866 -0.88 33.78 49.53
C LYS A 866 -0.77 33.17 48.13
N VAL A 867 -0.43 34.01 47.17
CA VAL A 867 -0.19 33.67 45.76
C VAL A 867 1.31 33.48 45.58
N ASP A 868 1.68 32.47 44.78
CA ASP A 868 3.08 32.14 44.52
C ASP A 868 3.82 33.27 43.78
N GLU A 869 5.13 33.39 44.00
CA GLU A 869 5.98 34.35 43.30
C GLU A 869 6.09 34.05 41.80
N SER A 870 5.91 32.79 41.40
CA SER A 870 5.88 32.37 39.98
C SER A 870 4.73 32.98 39.18
N VAL A 871 3.70 33.51 39.86
CA VAL A 871 2.52 34.09 39.22
C VAL A 871 2.85 35.46 38.64
N THR A 872 2.66 35.60 37.33
CA THR A 872 2.92 36.83 36.58
C THR A 872 1.70 37.73 36.44
N GLY A 873 0.49 37.19 36.64
CA GLY A 873 -0.75 37.97 36.55
C GLY A 873 -1.91 37.40 37.37
N VAL A 874 -2.82 38.27 37.79
CA VAL A 874 -3.95 37.94 38.66
C VAL A 874 -5.26 38.44 38.06
N MET A 875 -6.27 37.59 38.01
CA MET A 875 -7.60 37.88 37.49
C MET A 875 -8.54 38.29 38.63
N PHE A 876 -9.11 39.49 38.53
CA PHE A 876 -9.99 40.09 39.53
C PHE A 876 -11.42 40.26 39.01
N TYR A 877 -12.38 39.87 39.85
CA TYR A 877 -13.81 39.80 39.48
C TYR A 877 -14.69 40.80 40.23
N SER A 878 -14.15 41.49 41.23
CA SER A 878 -14.80 42.60 41.94
C SER A 878 -13.77 43.45 42.70
N PRO A 879 -14.10 44.70 43.07
CA PRO A 879 -13.23 45.51 43.95
C PRO A 879 -12.80 44.78 45.22
N SER A 880 -13.74 44.09 45.89
CA SER A 880 -13.44 43.35 47.12
C SER A 880 -12.47 42.17 46.94
N THR A 881 -12.35 41.62 45.72
CA THR A 881 -11.31 40.60 45.44
C THR A 881 -9.92 41.21 45.31
N VAL A 882 -9.81 42.46 44.85
CA VAL A 882 -8.55 43.22 44.83
C VAL A 882 -8.10 43.51 46.25
N GLU A 883 -8.99 44.05 47.08
CA GLU A 883 -8.74 44.33 48.49
C GLU A 883 -8.34 43.06 49.26
N SER A 884 -9.08 41.96 49.04
CA SER A 884 -8.77 40.67 49.68
C SER A 884 -7.37 40.17 49.30
N TYR A 885 -7.00 40.27 48.03
CA TYR A 885 -5.68 39.85 47.57
C TYR A 885 -4.56 40.65 48.23
N LEU A 886 -4.72 41.96 48.38
CA LEU A 886 -3.70 42.85 48.96
C LEU A 886 -3.45 42.64 50.47
N LEU A 887 -4.30 41.88 51.17
CA LEU A 887 -4.08 41.55 52.58
C LEU A 887 -2.90 40.60 52.80
N GLU A 888 -2.60 39.73 51.84
CA GLU A 888 -1.51 38.74 51.93
C GLU A 888 -0.51 38.81 50.77
N ASN A 889 -0.72 39.72 49.81
CA ASN A 889 0.07 39.78 48.57
C ASN A 889 0.40 41.22 48.17
N THR A 890 1.43 41.37 47.34
CA THR A 890 1.89 42.65 46.77
C THR A 890 1.27 42.93 45.40
N ALA A 891 1.22 44.22 45.02
CA ALA A 891 0.63 44.70 43.77
C ALA A 891 1.63 44.73 42.58
N ASP A 892 2.59 43.81 42.57
CA ASP A 892 3.72 43.70 41.63
C ASP A 892 3.38 42.94 40.33
N LYS A 893 2.17 42.39 40.23
CA LYS A 893 1.72 41.50 39.14
C LYS A 893 0.76 42.22 38.18
N ILE A 894 0.52 41.67 37.00
CA ILE A 894 -0.46 42.23 36.05
C ILE A 894 -1.88 41.97 36.58
N ALA A 895 -2.70 43.01 36.74
CA ALA A 895 -4.09 42.89 37.18
C ALA A 895 -5.05 42.82 35.98
N TYR A 896 -5.67 41.66 35.76
CA TYR A 896 -6.70 41.44 34.74
C TYR A 896 -8.10 41.60 35.36
N CYS A 897 -8.76 42.72 35.09
CA CYS A 897 -10.03 43.07 35.73
C CYS A 897 -11.24 42.76 34.83
N ILE A 898 -12.30 42.20 35.41
CA ILE A 898 -13.57 41.90 34.71
C ILE A 898 -14.27 43.14 34.15
N GLY A 899 -14.07 44.31 34.74
CA GLY A 899 -14.70 45.53 34.27
C GLY A 899 -14.16 46.78 34.98
N GLU A 900 -14.64 47.94 34.54
CA GLU A 900 -14.05 49.23 34.89
C GLU A 900 -14.10 49.56 36.38
N THR A 901 -15.15 49.14 37.09
CA THR A 901 -15.24 49.35 38.55
C THR A 901 -14.18 48.57 39.32
N THR A 902 -13.86 47.34 38.89
CA THR A 902 -12.79 46.53 39.47
C THR A 902 -11.43 47.08 39.09
N ALA A 903 -11.29 47.57 37.86
CA ALA A 903 -10.07 48.21 37.37
C ALA A 903 -9.76 49.52 38.11
N ALA A 904 -10.77 50.33 38.40
CA ALA A 904 -10.61 51.57 39.17
C ALA A 904 -10.03 51.29 40.57
N GLU A 905 -10.48 50.22 41.23
CA GLU A 905 -9.90 49.78 42.50
C GLU A 905 -8.46 49.27 42.33
N ALA A 906 -8.21 48.40 41.34
CA ALA A 906 -6.88 47.87 41.06
C ALA A 906 -5.86 48.98 40.74
N ARG A 907 -6.23 50.02 39.99
CA ARG A 907 -5.34 51.13 39.62
C ARG A 907 -4.86 51.97 40.80
N LYS A 908 -5.50 51.88 41.98
CA LYS A 908 -4.98 52.53 43.19
C LYS A 908 -3.68 51.89 43.69
N HIS A 909 -3.44 50.63 43.33
CA HIS A 909 -2.37 49.80 43.90
C HIS A 909 -1.44 49.17 42.85
N PHE A 910 -1.98 48.77 41.69
CA PHE A 910 -1.26 48.06 40.63
C PHE A 910 -0.82 48.99 39.50
N THR A 911 0.37 48.72 38.93
CA THR A 911 0.94 49.51 37.83
C THR A 911 0.46 49.07 36.44
N ASP A 912 0.24 47.78 36.20
CA ASP A 912 -0.32 47.23 34.94
C ASP A 912 -1.71 46.67 35.20
N VAL A 913 -2.75 47.42 34.80
CA VAL A 913 -4.16 47.04 34.94
C VAL A 913 -4.79 46.93 33.55
N ARG A 914 -5.30 45.75 33.23
CA ARG A 914 -5.96 45.42 31.96
C ARG A 914 -7.43 45.12 32.19
N VAL A 915 -8.30 45.63 31.33
CA VAL A 915 -9.75 45.54 31.51
C VAL A 915 -10.36 44.70 30.39
N ALA A 916 -11.20 43.75 30.75
CA ALA A 916 -11.92 42.92 29.79
C ALA A 916 -12.93 43.74 28.98
N LYS A 917 -13.13 43.36 27.71
CA LYS A 917 -14.08 44.06 26.81
C LYS A 917 -15.53 43.90 27.27
N MET A 918 -15.85 42.75 27.86
CA MET A 918 -17.15 42.44 28.43
C MET A 918 -16.99 41.99 29.88
N PRO A 919 -17.94 42.30 30.78
CA PRO A 919 -17.89 41.87 32.18
C PRO A 919 -18.32 40.41 32.35
N THR A 920 -17.59 39.50 31.69
CA THR A 920 -17.77 38.05 31.75
C THR A 920 -16.45 37.36 32.05
N VAL A 921 -16.51 36.17 32.66
CA VAL A 921 -15.31 35.40 33.00
C VAL A 921 -14.53 35.07 31.72
N GLU A 922 -15.24 34.68 30.67
CA GLU A 922 -14.69 34.31 29.37
C GLU A 922 -13.94 35.48 28.71
N SER A 923 -14.41 36.71 28.88
CA SER A 923 -13.72 37.89 28.33
C SER A 923 -12.43 38.24 29.10
N VAL A 924 -12.38 37.96 30.41
CA VAL A 924 -11.12 38.06 31.19
C VAL A 924 -10.14 36.99 30.75
N ILE A 925 -10.61 35.76 30.50
CA ILE A 925 -9.77 34.66 29.97
C ILE A 925 -9.20 35.03 28.60
N GLU A 926 -10.04 35.57 27.70
CA GLU A 926 -9.58 36.06 26.39
C GLU A 926 -8.53 37.18 26.52
N LEU A 927 -8.69 38.07 27.49
CA LEU A 927 -7.74 39.14 27.79
C LEU A 927 -6.40 38.59 28.29
N VAL A 928 -6.43 37.58 29.16
CA VAL A 928 -5.24 36.84 29.60
C VAL A 928 -4.57 36.18 28.40
N ASN A 929 -5.31 35.41 27.60
CA ASN A 929 -4.80 34.70 26.42
C ASN A 929 -4.13 35.61 25.37
N LYS A 930 -4.48 36.90 25.29
CA LYS A 930 -3.79 37.87 24.42
C LYS A 930 -2.39 38.22 24.91
N GLY A 931 -2.14 38.10 26.20
CA GLY A 931 -0.83 38.36 26.83
C GLY A 931 0.17 37.21 26.67
N TYR A 932 -0.28 36.01 26.33
CA TYR A 932 0.54 34.81 26.20
C TYR A 932 0.51 34.32 24.75
N LYS A 933 1.68 34.03 24.17
CA LYS A 933 1.76 33.56 22.78
C LYS A 933 1.26 32.13 22.68
#